data_AF-A0A397F3G5-F1
#
_entry.id   AF-A0A397F3G5-F1
#
_cell.length_a   1.000
_cell.length_b   1.000
_cell.length_c   1.000
_cell.angle_alpha   90.00
_cell.angle_beta   90.00
_cell.angle_gamma   90.00
#
_symmetry.space_group_name_H-M   'P 1'
#
loop_
_entity.id
_entity.type
_entity.pdbx_description
1 polymer ?
#
loop_
_entity_poly.entity_id
_entity_poly.type
_entity_poly.pdbx_seq_one_letter_code
_entity_poly.pdbx_strand_id
1 'polypeptide(L)'
;MAEARAAVHVYEGNRRGVKLLVSQEGSIEVSFVIPSPSELRSTMVRHLHYMKNTVQNVIYPVPPAVAGAIVVVLIGVVASSSEDSYWRHSTISWWVWHIGNFFVPFASSIPRSLYVAYLTACAAFAGLVLLMSIHRIILRALLGYRGWLYLAPKETSMVVTAWAALIKVLGGHSPLTFSFQSALPRMSVPPLKVTLERYLKSIHPLVSDDEYKRIEGLVAEFEGNAGPKLQRYLVLKSWYADNYISDWWEQYVYLKGRSSIMIGSNYYVLPARYIPSTNQLARAAGVVRQLMEFKQKLDREQLAPIMLRGLVPLCMSQYTRIFSTTRLPGRDEDTLKKYHSSKHLAVNCRGRWFKVPLFRKGTHGDLLSAYEIEQQLVAVSSACAPEDDVVQEQYLGALTSANRTTWAEHRDAFFSEGLNRQSLRVIESAVFVLVLDDASPEDLDEQGKLLIHGNGGNRWFDKSFTMVAFANGKVGHNVEHSWADAPVMAHLWEEVSFRELLDEPYDVDGRCKKPASFKSLLPRCEQLQWNWTPELHDAVTACMATAAAAIANFDLRVLNHREYGKAAITKTCKMSPDAFLQLALQYAYYKNTNGTFTQTYEASMTRLYKHGRTETVRPVTDESKAFVLAMADPTVSNAARRQLGWAAGEAHQDLYRNAMSGLGVDRHLFTLYCVSVGMGIESPFLKEALSRPWRLSTSQQPQAQTDLVSIIKKRKLVDDVSRCICPGGGFGPVAADGYGVSYMIAGDSDLFFHISSDKSSGVTSSTAFAQDLRTALTEMRAVWND
;
A
#
# COMPACT_ATOMS: atom_id res chain seq x y z
N MET A 1 19.40 -10.95 39.54
CA MET A 1 18.44 -11.68 40.40
C MET A 1 17.55 -10.72 41.17
N ALA A 2 16.55 -10.12 40.50
CA ALA A 2 15.37 -9.49 41.10
C ALA A 2 14.22 -9.32 40.06
N GLU A 3 14.20 -10.11 39.00
CA GLU A 3 13.28 -9.95 37.84
C GLU A 3 12.21 -11.05 37.76
N ALA A 4 12.07 -11.89 38.79
CA ALA A 4 11.15 -13.04 38.77
C ALA A 4 9.85 -12.85 39.59
N ARG A 5 9.53 -11.64 40.07
CA ARG A 5 8.26 -11.35 40.79
C ARG A 5 7.34 -10.33 40.13
N ALA A 6 7.75 -9.67 39.05
CA ALA A 6 6.87 -8.78 38.27
C ALA A 6 6.06 -9.52 37.17
N ALA A 7 6.31 -10.81 36.96
CA ALA A 7 5.67 -11.62 35.92
C ALA A 7 4.25 -12.13 36.28
N VAL A 8 3.65 -11.69 37.38
CA VAL A 8 2.32 -12.18 37.85
C VAL A 8 1.18 -11.16 37.65
N HIS A 9 1.45 -9.94 37.19
CA HIS A 9 0.40 -8.92 36.99
C HIS A 9 0.16 -8.46 35.54
N VAL A 10 0.77 -9.10 34.54
CA VAL A 10 0.49 -8.79 33.13
C VAL A 10 -0.42 -9.86 32.51
N TYR A 11 -1.68 -9.84 32.90
CA TYR A 11 -2.77 -10.52 32.18
C TYR A 11 -3.83 -9.52 31.71
N GLU A 12 -3.42 -8.40 31.12
CA GLU A 12 -4.33 -7.56 30.33
C GLU A 12 -4.42 -8.04 28.88
N GLY A 13 -4.81 -9.29 28.73
CA GLY A 13 -5.37 -9.80 27.50
C GLY A 13 -6.88 -9.68 27.56
N ASN A 14 -7.44 -8.58 27.07
CA ASN A 14 -8.88 -8.39 26.87
C ASN A 14 -9.38 -9.43 25.83
N ARG A 15 -9.55 -10.68 26.25
CA ARG A 15 -10.09 -11.78 25.46
C ARG A 15 -11.49 -12.11 25.98
N ARG A 16 -12.49 -11.76 25.17
CA ARG A 16 -13.85 -12.36 25.19
C ARG A 16 -14.65 -12.17 26.49
N GLY A 17 -14.80 -10.93 26.96
CA GLY A 17 -15.84 -10.59 27.93
C GLY A 17 -15.62 -11.15 29.34
N VAL A 18 -14.38 -11.48 29.72
CA VAL A 18 -14.03 -11.83 31.12
C VAL A 18 -12.96 -10.86 31.61
N LYS A 19 -13.25 -10.15 32.69
CA LYS A 19 -12.29 -9.32 33.44
C LYS A 19 -11.95 -10.07 34.73
N LEU A 20 -10.69 -10.45 34.87
CA LEU A 20 -10.13 -11.01 36.10
C LEU A 20 -9.48 -9.86 36.87
N LEU A 21 -10.07 -9.48 38.00
CA LEU A 21 -9.49 -8.51 38.92
C LEU A 21 -9.02 -9.28 40.16
N VAL A 22 -7.74 -9.18 40.48
CA VAL A 22 -7.20 -9.72 41.73
C VAL A 22 -7.19 -8.58 42.74
N SER A 23 -7.98 -8.70 43.80
CA SER A 23 -8.00 -7.73 44.90
C SER A 23 -6.68 -7.77 45.68
N GLN A 24 -6.31 -6.67 46.33
CA GLN A 24 -5.12 -6.60 47.19
C GLN A 24 -5.14 -7.60 48.37
N GLU A 25 -6.30 -8.18 48.69
CA GLU A 25 -6.49 -9.21 49.72
C GLU A 25 -6.43 -10.65 49.17
N GLY A 26 -6.14 -10.83 47.87
CA GLY A 26 -5.96 -12.15 47.26
C GLY A 26 -7.25 -12.83 46.77
N SER A 27 -8.38 -12.15 46.75
CA SER A 27 -9.61 -12.65 46.13
C SER A 27 -9.63 -12.38 44.62
N ILE A 28 -10.06 -13.38 43.82
CA ILE A 28 -10.19 -13.28 42.36
C ILE A 28 -11.65 -12.93 42.04
N GLU A 29 -11.88 -11.70 41.57
CA GLU A 29 -13.17 -11.27 41.04
C GLU A 29 -13.23 -11.54 39.53
N VAL A 30 -14.15 -12.40 39.12
CA VAL A 30 -14.41 -12.74 37.71
C VAL A 30 -15.66 -12.00 37.25
N SER A 31 -15.49 -10.92 36.49
CA SER A 31 -16.61 -10.20 35.90
C SER A 31 -16.84 -10.63 34.45
N PHE A 32 -18.06 -11.07 34.15
CA PHE A 32 -18.49 -11.44 32.80
C PHE A 32 -19.21 -10.26 32.15
N VAL A 33 -18.62 -9.71 31.08
CA VAL A 33 -19.28 -8.74 30.21
C VAL A 33 -19.97 -9.53 29.10
N ILE A 34 -21.25 -9.84 29.30
CA ILE A 34 -22.11 -10.42 28.26
C ILE A 34 -22.43 -9.28 27.28
N PRO A 35 -22.02 -9.39 25.99
CA PRO A 35 -22.35 -8.37 25.01
C PRO A 35 -23.87 -8.28 24.85
N SER A 36 -24.38 -7.09 24.58
CA SER A 36 -25.83 -6.93 24.38
C SER A 36 -26.34 -7.83 23.24
N PRO A 37 -27.61 -8.27 23.26
CA PRO A 37 -28.18 -9.09 22.18
C PRO A 37 -28.01 -8.48 20.79
N SER A 38 -28.04 -7.14 20.70
CA SER A 38 -27.80 -6.40 19.45
C SER A 38 -26.34 -6.50 18.98
N GLU A 39 -25.36 -6.45 19.89
CA GLU A 39 -23.95 -6.64 19.59
C GLU A 39 -23.63 -8.09 19.18
N LEU A 40 -24.20 -9.08 19.87
CA LEU A 40 -24.11 -10.49 19.50
C LEU A 40 -24.67 -10.72 18.09
N ARG A 41 -25.88 -10.21 17.81
CA ARG A 41 -26.49 -10.25 16.48
C ARG A 41 -25.60 -9.61 15.43
N SER A 42 -25.06 -8.42 15.71
CA SER A 42 -24.18 -7.70 14.77
C SER A 42 -22.89 -8.47 14.47
N THR A 43 -22.34 -9.13 15.49
CA THR A 43 -21.14 -9.94 15.39
C THR A 43 -21.43 -11.20 14.58
N MET A 44 -22.55 -11.87 14.83
CA MET A 44 -23.02 -13.02 14.07
C MET A 44 -23.25 -12.67 12.60
N VAL A 45 -23.97 -11.58 12.30
CA VAL A 45 -24.23 -11.12 10.92
C VAL A 45 -22.91 -10.85 10.19
N ARG A 46 -21.95 -10.21 10.85
CA ARG A 46 -20.62 -9.97 10.28
C ARG A 46 -19.87 -11.29 10.00
N HIS A 47 -19.89 -12.24 10.93
CA HIS A 47 -19.28 -13.56 10.70
C HIS A 47 -19.95 -14.32 9.55
N LEU A 48 -21.28 -14.25 9.44
CA LEU A 48 -22.02 -14.86 8.33
C LEU A 48 -21.62 -14.24 6.97
N HIS A 49 -21.42 -12.92 6.90
CA HIS A 49 -20.93 -12.26 5.68
C HIS A 49 -19.52 -12.71 5.32
N TYR A 50 -18.59 -12.72 6.28
CA TYR A 50 -17.23 -13.19 6.02
C TYR A 50 -17.19 -14.67 5.62
N MET A 51 -18.01 -15.51 6.26
CA MET A 51 -18.15 -16.91 5.90
C MET A 51 -18.69 -17.07 4.48
N LYS A 52 -19.74 -16.31 4.11
CA LYS A 52 -20.29 -16.29 2.75
C LYS A 52 -19.23 -15.92 1.71
N ASN A 53 -18.49 -14.83 1.93
CA ASN A 53 -17.44 -14.39 1.01
C ASN A 53 -16.29 -15.40 0.94
N THR A 54 -15.92 -15.99 2.08
CA THR A 54 -14.90 -17.06 2.13
C THR A 54 -15.34 -18.25 1.28
N VAL A 55 -16.57 -18.73 1.45
CA VAL A 55 -17.13 -19.82 0.64
C VAL A 55 -17.18 -19.42 -0.84
N GLN A 56 -17.66 -18.22 -1.16
CA GLN A 56 -17.73 -17.71 -2.53
C GLN A 56 -16.35 -17.64 -3.19
N ASN A 57 -15.31 -17.19 -2.48
CA ASN A 57 -13.94 -17.22 -2.96
C ASN A 57 -13.41 -18.65 -3.12
N VAL A 58 -13.83 -19.57 -2.23
CA VAL A 58 -13.47 -21.01 -2.27
C VAL A 58 -14.13 -21.75 -3.44
N ILE A 59 -15.29 -21.31 -3.92
CA ILE A 59 -15.97 -21.93 -5.07
C ILE A 59 -15.88 -21.13 -6.37
N TYR A 60 -15.26 -19.95 -6.35
CA TYR A 60 -15.05 -19.13 -7.54
C TYR A 60 -14.31 -19.92 -8.65
N PRO A 61 -14.76 -19.85 -9.92
CA PRO A 61 -15.76 -18.94 -10.51
C PRO A 61 -17.22 -19.44 -10.47
N VAL A 62 -17.53 -20.55 -9.80
CA VAL A 62 -18.88 -21.11 -9.77
C VAL A 62 -19.79 -20.27 -8.86
N PRO A 63 -20.94 -19.76 -9.37
CA PRO A 63 -21.89 -19.03 -8.53
C PRO A 63 -22.47 -19.93 -7.42
N PRO A 64 -22.71 -19.42 -6.19
CA PRO A 64 -23.26 -20.21 -5.10
C PRO A 64 -24.60 -20.91 -5.43
N ALA A 65 -25.46 -20.27 -6.23
CA ALA A 65 -26.72 -20.85 -6.67
C ALA A 65 -26.52 -22.07 -7.58
N VAL A 66 -25.51 -22.01 -8.48
CA VAL A 66 -25.16 -23.13 -9.36
C VAL A 66 -24.54 -24.27 -8.56
N ALA A 67 -23.65 -23.95 -7.62
CA ALA A 67 -23.09 -24.95 -6.69
C ALA A 67 -24.20 -25.66 -5.90
N GLY A 68 -25.18 -24.91 -5.37
CA GLY A 68 -26.35 -25.46 -4.69
C GLY A 68 -27.20 -26.34 -5.61
N ALA A 69 -27.46 -25.91 -6.85
CA ALA A 69 -28.20 -26.70 -7.82
C ALA A 69 -27.51 -28.02 -8.16
N ILE A 70 -26.18 -28.02 -8.34
CA ILE A 70 -25.39 -29.24 -8.56
C ILE A 70 -25.55 -30.20 -7.39
N VAL A 71 -25.47 -29.69 -6.15
CA VAL A 71 -25.66 -30.51 -4.94
C VAL A 71 -27.07 -31.12 -4.91
N VAL A 72 -28.12 -30.33 -5.19
CA VAL A 72 -29.51 -30.81 -5.20
C VAL A 72 -29.72 -31.88 -6.27
N VAL A 73 -29.19 -31.68 -7.48
CA VAL A 73 -29.28 -32.67 -8.57
C VAL A 73 -28.56 -33.97 -8.19
N LEU A 74 -27.36 -33.89 -7.61
CA LEU A 74 -26.62 -35.07 -7.15
C LEU A 74 -27.36 -35.81 -6.05
N ILE A 75 -27.96 -35.09 -5.08
CA ILE A 75 -28.83 -35.70 -4.07
C ILE A 75 -29.98 -36.44 -4.74
N GLY A 76 -30.67 -35.83 -5.70
CA GLY A 76 -31.76 -36.47 -6.43
C GLY A 76 -31.32 -37.75 -7.15
N VAL A 77 -30.19 -37.70 -7.86
CA VAL A 77 -29.62 -38.85 -8.58
C VAL A 77 -29.26 -39.98 -7.62
N VAL A 78 -28.51 -39.69 -6.55
CA VAL A 78 -28.11 -40.72 -5.58
C VAL A 78 -29.33 -41.24 -4.82
N ALA A 79 -30.29 -40.38 -4.45
CA ALA A 79 -31.51 -40.75 -3.72
C ALA A 79 -32.44 -41.66 -4.54
N SER A 80 -32.49 -41.47 -5.87
CA SER A 80 -33.31 -42.27 -6.80
C SER A 80 -32.62 -43.51 -7.35
N SER A 81 -31.30 -43.62 -7.20
CA SER A 81 -30.54 -44.79 -7.66
C SER A 81 -30.77 -46.01 -6.76
N SER A 82 -30.76 -47.21 -7.34
CA SER A 82 -30.85 -48.48 -6.60
C SER A 82 -29.69 -48.67 -5.63
N GLU A 83 -29.88 -49.50 -4.60
CA GLU A 83 -28.84 -49.74 -3.59
C GLU A 83 -27.55 -50.34 -4.20
N ASP A 84 -27.67 -51.16 -5.24
CA ASP A 84 -26.54 -51.78 -5.94
C ASP A 84 -25.92 -50.89 -7.03
N SER A 85 -26.44 -49.66 -7.22
CA SER A 85 -25.90 -48.74 -8.22
C SER A 85 -24.48 -48.27 -7.88
N TYR A 86 -23.68 -47.90 -8.90
CA TYR A 86 -22.35 -47.34 -8.71
C TYR A 86 -22.32 -46.13 -7.73
N TRP A 87 -23.38 -45.33 -7.71
CA TRP A 87 -23.52 -44.18 -6.81
C TRP A 87 -23.58 -44.56 -5.33
N ARG A 88 -24.09 -45.74 -5.01
CA ARG A 88 -24.29 -46.23 -3.64
C ARG A 88 -23.34 -47.35 -3.25
N HIS A 89 -22.86 -48.13 -4.22
CA HIS A 89 -22.03 -49.30 -4.03
C HIS A 89 -20.76 -49.25 -4.92
N SER A 90 -19.91 -48.26 -4.67
CA SER A 90 -18.58 -48.11 -5.27
C SER A 90 -17.52 -47.87 -4.21
N THR A 91 -16.25 -47.90 -4.62
CA THR A 91 -15.12 -47.54 -3.74
C THR A 91 -15.26 -46.12 -3.18
N ILE A 92 -15.80 -45.19 -3.98
CA ILE A 92 -16.01 -43.79 -3.55
C ILE A 92 -17.11 -43.71 -2.49
N SER A 93 -18.27 -44.35 -2.73
CA SER A 93 -19.37 -44.33 -1.76
C SER A 93 -18.98 -45.04 -0.46
N TRP A 94 -18.16 -46.10 -0.53
CA TRP A 94 -17.58 -46.77 0.63
C TRP A 94 -16.77 -45.79 1.50
N TRP A 95 -15.86 -45.02 0.89
CA TRP A 95 -15.08 -44.01 1.62
C TRP A 95 -15.95 -42.91 2.20
N VAL A 96 -16.91 -42.38 1.42
CA VAL A 96 -17.85 -41.35 1.89
C VAL A 96 -18.64 -41.85 3.10
N TRP A 97 -19.08 -43.10 3.08
CA TRP A 97 -19.80 -43.73 4.20
C TRP A 97 -18.92 -43.89 5.44
N HIS A 98 -17.69 -44.38 5.28
CA HIS A 98 -16.76 -44.58 6.39
C HIS A 98 -16.32 -43.26 7.03
N ILE A 99 -15.95 -42.27 6.21
CA ILE A 99 -15.60 -40.93 6.68
C ILE A 99 -16.81 -40.27 7.36
N GLY A 100 -18.00 -40.40 6.76
CA GLY A 100 -19.25 -39.92 7.33
C GLY A 100 -19.53 -40.47 8.72
N ASN A 101 -19.40 -41.79 8.90
CA ASN A 101 -19.62 -42.45 10.19
C ASN A 101 -18.56 -42.07 11.23
N PHE A 102 -17.33 -41.77 10.80
CA PHE A 102 -16.28 -41.28 11.69
C PHE A 102 -16.60 -39.88 12.25
N PHE A 103 -17.12 -38.96 11.43
CA PHE A 103 -17.44 -37.59 11.85
C PHE A 103 -18.84 -37.42 12.46
N VAL A 104 -19.76 -38.34 12.19
CA VAL A 104 -21.15 -38.29 12.69
C VAL A 104 -21.41 -39.51 13.59
N PRO A 105 -21.04 -39.46 14.88
CA PRO A 105 -21.11 -40.62 15.78
C PRO A 105 -22.53 -41.11 16.09
N PHE A 106 -23.56 -40.34 15.73
CA PHE A 106 -24.98 -40.69 15.87
C PHE A 106 -25.65 -41.01 14.52
N ALA A 107 -24.88 -41.34 13.48
CA ALA A 107 -25.38 -41.67 12.15
C ALA A 107 -26.48 -42.75 12.16
N SER A 108 -26.39 -43.72 13.06
CA SER A 108 -27.39 -44.79 13.25
C SER A 108 -28.77 -44.30 13.67
N SER A 109 -28.88 -43.10 14.24
CA SER A 109 -30.13 -42.49 14.68
C SER A 109 -30.81 -41.64 13.60
N ILE A 110 -30.17 -41.46 12.43
CA ILE A 110 -30.68 -40.66 11.33
C ILE A 110 -31.36 -41.59 10.31
N PRO A 111 -32.57 -41.27 9.81
CA PRO A 111 -33.21 -42.04 8.75
C PRO A 111 -32.27 -42.24 7.54
N ARG A 112 -32.15 -43.47 7.04
CA ARG A 112 -31.16 -43.84 6.00
C ARG A 112 -31.22 -42.94 4.77
N SER A 113 -32.42 -42.55 4.33
CA SER A 113 -32.61 -41.62 3.19
C SER A 113 -32.05 -40.23 3.45
N LEU A 114 -32.28 -39.67 4.65
CA LEU A 114 -31.73 -38.37 5.06
C LEU A 114 -30.22 -38.43 5.23
N TYR A 115 -29.69 -39.53 5.76
CA TYR A 115 -28.25 -39.71 5.92
C TYR A 115 -27.55 -39.85 4.56
N VAL A 116 -28.11 -40.60 3.61
CA VAL A 116 -27.61 -40.68 2.23
C VAL A 116 -27.63 -39.31 1.55
N ALA A 117 -28.70 -38.52 1.72
CA ALA A 117 -28.77 -37.17 1.18
C ALA A 117 -27.71 -36.24 1.79
N TYR A 118 -27.51 -36.29 3.11
CA TYR A 118 -26.47 -35.55 3.81
C TYR A 118 -25.06 -35.91 3.31
N LEU A 119 -24.74 -37.21 3.26
CA LEU A 119 -23.44 -37.67 2.77
C LEU A 119 -23.20 -37.29 1.31
N THR A 120 -24.24 -37.36 0.47
CA THR A 120 -24.18 -36.92 -0.93
C THR A 120 -23.90 -35.42 -1.01
N ALA A 121 -24.55 -34.60 -0.18
CA ALA A 121 -24.31 -33.16 -0.12
C ALA A 121 -22.85 -32.84 0.28
N CYS A 122 -22.34 -33.51 1.31
CA CYS A 122 -20.95 -33.36 1.75
C CYS A 122 -19.95 -33.80 0.67
N ALA A 123 -20.18 -34.95 0.02
CA ALA A 123 -19.33 -35.45 -1.05
C ALA A 123 -19.37 -34.55 -2.29
N ALA A 124 -20.55 -34.05 -2.67
CA ALA A 124 -20.71 -33.11 -3.78
C ALA A 124 -19.97 -31.79 -3.51
N PHE A 125 -20.09 -31.24 -2.30
CA PHE A 125 -19.37 -30.04 -1.91
C PHE A 125 -17.85 -30.26 -1.87
N ALA A 126 -17.38 -31.37 -1.32
CA ALA A 126 -15.96 -31.73 -1.31
C ALA A 126 -15.42 -31.90 -2.74
N GLY A 127 -16.17 -32.56 -3.63
CA GLY A 127 -15.84 -32.70 -5.05
C GLY A 127 -15.77 -31.36 -5.78
N LEU A 128 -16.70 -30.44 -5.48
CA LEU A 128 -16.65 -29.08 -6.00
C LEU A 128 -15.40 -28.33 -5.52
N VAL A 129 -15.07 -28.40 -4.23
CA VAL A 129 -13.86 -27.78 -3.68
C VAL A 129 -12.60 -28.35 -4.33
N LEU A 130 -12.55 -29.67 -4.58
CA LEU A 130 -11.45 -30.32 -5.29
C LEU A 130 -11.35 -29.81 -6.73
N LEU A 131 -12.45 -29.77 -7.47
CA LEU A 131 -12.50 -29.24 -8.84
C LEU A 131 -12.03 -27.78 -8.89
N MET A 132 -12.49 -26.95 -7.95
CA MET A 132 -12.07 -25.55 -7.85
C MET A 132 -10.60 -25.41 -7.46
N SER A 133 -10.05 -26.35 -6.68
CA SER A 133 -8.63 -26.41 -6.38
C SER A 133 -7.80 -26.72 -7.63
N ILE A 134 -8.24 -27.68 -8.47
CA ILE A 134 -7.61 -27.99 -9.76
C ILE A 134 -7.70 -26.77 -10.69
N HIS A 135 -8.88 -26.17 -10.81
CA HIS A 135 -9.10 -24.94 -11.58
C HIS A 135 -8.12 -23.83 -11.18
N ARG A 136 -7.92 -23.60 -9.88
CA ARG A 136 -6.95 -22.62 -9.39
C ARG A 136 -5.51 -22.96 -9.74
N ILE A 137 -5.13 -24.23 -9.73
CA ILE A 137 -3.78 -24.65 -10.13
C ILE A 137 -3.56 -24.34 -11.62
N ILE A 138 -4.56 -24.62 -12.46
CA ILE A 138 -4.52 -24.26 -13.89
C ILE A 138 -4.42 -22.75 -14.07
N LEU A 139 -5.29 -21.99 -13.40
CA LEU A 139 -5.28 -20.53 -13.48
C LEU A 139 -3.95 -19.95 -12.97
N ARG A 140 -3.37 -20.53 -11.91
CA ARG A 140 -2.04 -20.15 -11.42
C ARG A 140 -0.95 -20.40 -12.43
N ALA A 141 -0.96 -21.56 -13.11
CA ALA A 141 0.00 -21.86 -14.16
C ALA A 141 -0.11 -20.86 -15.32
N LEU A 142 -1.35 -20.54 -15.74
CA LEU A 142 -1.59 -19.53 -16.77
C LEU A 142 -1.13 -18.14 -16.33
N LEU A 143 -1.46 -17.69 -15.12
CA LEU A 143 -1.02 -16.41 -14.56
C LEU A 143 0.49 -16.36 -14.30
N GLY A 144 1.15 -17.51 -14.18
CA GLY A 144 2.59 -17.65 -14.11
C GLY A 144 3.31 -17.36 -15.43
N TYR A 145 2.63 -17.49 -16.58
CA TYR A 145 3.22 -17.24 -17.89
C TYR A 145 3.51 -15.74 -18.10
N ARG A 146 4.77 -15.41 -18.44
CA ARG A 146 5.25 -14.03 -18.60
C ARG A 146 5.60 -13.61 -20.03
N GLY A 147 5.53 -14.51 -21.01
CA GLY A 147 5.92 -14.20 -22.39
C GLY A 147 5.15 -13.02 -23.01
N TRP A 148 3.92 -12.77 -22.56
CA TRP A 148 3.12 -11.63 -22.99
C TRP A 148 3.68 -10.25 -22.59
N LEU A 149 4.54 -10.16 -21.56
CA LEU A 149 5.20 -8.91 -21.15
C LEU A 149 6.32 -8.49 -22.12
N TYR A 150 6.89 -9.46 -22.84
CA TYR A 150 8.04 -9.29 -23.72
C TYR A 150 7.66 -9.09 -25.19
N LEU A 151 6.38 -9.21 -25.53
CA LEU A 151 5.91 -8.87 -26.87
C LEU A 151 6.04 -7.37 -27.12
N ALA A 152 6.57 -7.01 -28.29
CA ALA A 152 6.57 -5.63 -28.73
C ALA A 152 5.11 -5.13 -28.95
N PRO A 153 4.81 -3.83 -28.84
CA PRO A 153 3.43 -3.31 -28.88
C PRO A 153 2.58 -3.70 -30.10
N LYS A 154 3.19 -4.06 -31.23
CA LYS A 154 2.50 -4.49 -32.46
C LYS A 154 2.71 -5.97 -32.79
N GLU A 155 3.50 -6.67 -31.99
CA GLU A 155 3.77 -8.07 -32.19
C GLU A 155 2.58 -8.90 -31.72
N THR A 156 2.19 -9.89 -32.52
CA THR A 156 1.12 -10.81 -32.19
C THR A 156 1.68 -12.22 -32.08
N SER A 157 1.23 -12.95 -31.07
CA SER A 157 1.64 -14.34 -30.84
C SER A 157 0.40 -15.18 -30.63
N MET A 158 0.23 -16.24 -31.42
CA MET A 158 -0.89 -17.17 -31.25
C MET A 158 -0.91 -17.79 -29.85
N VAL A 159 0.27 -18.02 -29.25
CA VAL A 159 0.40 -18.52 -27.88
C VAL A 159 -0.18 -17.52 -26.89
N VAL A 160 0.15 -16.22 -27.02
CA VAL A 160 -0.38 -15.17 -26.14
C VAL A 160 -1.88 -14.97 -26.36
N THR A 161 -2.36 -15.03 -27.60
CA THR A 161 -3.79 -14.92 -27.89
C THR A 161 -4.58 -16.09 -27.30
N ALA A 162 -4.10 -17.33 -27.46
CA ALA A 162 -4.71 -18.51 -26.86
C ALA A 162 -4.68 -18.46 -25.34
N TRP A 163 -3.54 -18.08 -24.74
CA TRP A 163 -3.40 -17.85 -23.30
C TRP A 163 -4.40 -16.80 -22.80
N ALA A 164 -4.53 -15.67 -23.48
CA ALA A 164 -5.46 -14.61 -23.09
C ALA A 164 -6.92 -15.08 -23.15
N ALA A 165 -7.29 -15.87 -24.17
CA ALA A 165 -8.62 -16.48 -24.26
C ALA A 165 -8.87 -17.43 -23.08
N LEU A 166 -7.90 -18.29 -22.74
CA LEU A 166 -8.01 -19.20 -21.58
C LEU A 166 -8.16 -18.44 -20.25
N ILE A 167 -7.39 -17.38 -20.03
CA ILE A 167 -7.54 -16.51 -18.85
C ILE A 167 -8.94 -15.90 -18.78
N LYS A 168 -9.50 -15.43 -19.90
CA LYS A 168 -10.86 -14.87 -19.90
C LYS A 168 -11.93 -15.91 -19.56
N VAL A 169 -11.81 -17.12 -20.11
CA VAL A 169 -12.78 -18.20 -19.87
C VAL A 169 -12.69 -18.72 -18.44
N LEU A 170 -11.48 -19.01 -17.96
CA LEU A 170 -11.25 -19.54 -16.62
C LEU A 170 -11.35 -18.47 -15.54
N GLY A 171 -11.09 -17.21 -15.89
CA GLY A 171 -11.14 -16.08 -14.98
C GLY A 171 -12.54 -15.78 -14.45
N GLY A 172 -13.60 -16.31 -15.07
CA GLY A 172 -14.98 -16.16 -14.60
C GLY A 172 -15.56 -14.75 -14.78
N HIS A 173 -16.78 -14.56 -14.30
CA HIS A 173 -17.49 -13.27 -14.32
C HIS A 173 -17.71 -12.74 -12.89
N SER A 174 -17.77 -11.42 -12.76
CA SER A 174 -18.08 -10.71 -11.50
C SER A 174 -17.29 -11.19 -10.28
N PRO A 175 -15.94 -11.20 -10.34
CA PRO A 175 -15.11 -11.55 -9.18
C PRO A 175 -15.34 -10.61 -8.00
N LEU A 176 -15.28 -11.15 -6.78
CA LEU A 176 -15.09 -10.36 -5.57
C LEU A 176 -13.66 -9.84 -5.49
N THR A 177 -13.42 -8.87 -4.63
CA THR A 177 -12.11 -8.20 -4.46
C THR A 177 -10.93 -9.18 -4.34
N PHE A 178 -11.10 -10.31 -3.64
CA PHE A 178 -10.03 -11.28 -3.39
C PHE A 178 -10.18 -12.61 -4.15
N SER A 179 -11.09 -12.72 -5.13
CA SER A 179 -11.37 -13.99 -5.81
C SER A 179 -10.15 -14.61 -6.51
N PHE A 180 -9.25 -13.80 -7.05
CA PHE A 180 -8.02 -14.28 -7.70
C PHE A 180 -6.86 -14.54 -6.72
N GLN A 181 -6.96 -14.13 -5.45
CA GLN A 181 -5.81 -14.06 -4.55
C GLN A 181 -5.16 -15.43 -4.27
N SER A 182 -5.96 -16.51 -4.32
CA SER A 182 -5.49 -17.90 -4.18
C SER A 182 -4.94 -18.50 -5.49
N ALA A 183 -5.32 -17.94 -6.64
CA ALA A 183 -4.86 -18.34 -7.96
C ALA A 183 -3.59 -17.60 -8.39
N LEU A 184 -3.21 -16.50 -7.76
CA LEU A 184 -1.97 -15.79 -8.08
C LEU A 184 -0.73 -16.69 -7.90
N PRO A 185 0.29 -16.56 -8.77
CA PRO A 185 1.53 -17.30 -8.66
C PRO A 185 2.32 -16.85 -7.42
N ARG A 186 3.09 -17.77 -6.83
CA ARG A 186 4.11 -17.43 -5.85
C ARG A 186 5.32 -16.83 -6.57
N MET A 187 6.08 -15.98 -5.87
CA MET A 187 7.29 -15.40 -6.44
C MET A 187 8.40 -16.46 -6.49
N SER A 188 8.98 -16.67 -7.67
CA SER A 188 10.09 -17.60 -7.87
C SER A 188 11.41 -16.99 -7.42
N VAL A 189 12.31 -17.83 -6.91
CA VAL A 189 13.71 -17.43 -6.63
C VAL A 189 14.50 -17.43 -7.94
N PRO A 190 15.11 -16.30 -8.36
CA PRO A 190 15.92 -16.26 -9.57
C PRO A 190 17.14 -17.20 -9.48
N PRO A 191 17.68 -17.68 -10.60
CA PRO A 191 18.98 -18.35 -10.60
C PRO A 191 20.08 -17.40 -10.10
N LEU A 192 20.92 -17.89 -9.19
CA LEU A 192 22.00 -17.10 -8.57
C LEU A 192 22.90 -16.44 -9.62
N LYS A 193 23.45 -17.24 -10.55
CA LYS A 193 24.34 -16.76 -11.62
C LYS A 193 23.74 -15.60 -12.43
N VAL A 194 22.48 -15.72 -12.81
CA VAL A 194 21.76 -14.68 -13.56
C VAL A 194 21.64 -13.38 -12.76
N THR A 195 21.39 -13.46 -11.45
CA THR A 195 21.37 -12.29 -10.57
C THR A 195 22.75 -11.64 -10.47
N LEU A 196 23.82 -12.42 -10.36
CA LEU A 196 25.19 -11.92 -10.27
C LEU A 196 25.65 -11.25 -11.58
N GLU A 197 25.37 -11.86 -12.73
CA GLU A 197 25.63 -11.28 -14.06
C GLU A 197 24.90 -9.94 -14.24
N ARG A 198 23.63 -9.87 -13.83
CA ARG A 198 22.84 -8.62 -13.91
C ARG A 198 23.34 -7.56 -12.93
N TYR A 199 23.78 -7.96 -11.73
CA TYR A 199 24.42 -7.04 -10.79
C TYR A 199 25.67 -6.42 -11.42
N LEU A 200 26.57 -7.24 -11.98
CA LEU A 200 27.78 -6.78 -12.65
C LEU A 200 27.45 -5.86 -13.83
N LYS A 201 26.48 -6.21 -14.68
CA LYS A 201 26.03 -5.30 -15.75
C LYS A 201 25.52 -3.96 -15.20
N SER A 202 24.81 -3.96 -14.07
CA SER A 202 24.23 -2.74 -13.49
C SER A 202 25.25 -1.82 -12.81
N ILE A 203 26.40 -2.34 -12.37
CA ILE A 203 27.43 -1.55 -11.70
C ILE A 203 28.52 -1.06 -12.67
N HIS A 204 28.71 -1.73 -13.80
CA HIS A 204 29.66 -1.33 -14.85
C HIS A 204 29.62 0.16 -15.22
N PRO A 205 28.46 0.79 -15.50
CA PRO A 205 28.43 2.20 -15.86
C PRO A 205 28.77 3.16 -14.70
N LEU A 206 28.83 2.67 -13.46
CA LEU A 206 28.95 3.47 -12.23
C LEU A 206 30.36 3.45 -11.62
N VAL A 207 31.27 2.62 -12.11
CA VAL A 207 32.58 2.37 -11.51
C VAL A 207 33.70 2.55 -12.52
N SER A 208 34.94 2.67 -12.02
CA SER A 208 36.13 2.55 -12.86
C SER A 208 36.42 1.09 -13.20
N ASP A 209 37.23 0.84 -14.23
CA ASP A 209 37.63 -0.51 -14.64
C ASP A 209 38.34 -1.28 -13.51
N ASP A 210 39.13 -0.59 -12.68
CA ASP A 210 39.84 -1.21 -11.55
C ASP A 210 38.89 -1.60 -10.42
N GLU A 211 37.91 -0.75 -10.11
CA GLU A 211 36.86 -1.08 -9.13
C GLU A 211 35.97 -2.20 -9.67
N TYR A 212 35.65 -2.19 -10.97
CA TYR A 212 34.88 -3.25 -11.63
C TYR A 212 35.54 -4.62 -11.48
N LYS A 213 36.83 -4.74 -11.82
CA LYS A 213 37.60 -5.98 -11.68
C LYS A 213 37.63 -6.49 -10.24
N ARG A 214 37.74 -5.60 -9.26
CA ARG A 214 37.68 -5.97 -7.84
C ARG A 214 36.31 -6.55 -7.47
N ILE A 215 35.23 -5.89 -7.90
CA ILE A 215 33.85 -6.35 -7.65
C ILE A 215 33.59 -7.69 -8.34
N GLU A 216 34.07 -7.86 -9.58
CA GLU A 216 34.01 -9.13 -10.30
C GLU A 216 34.69 -10.26 -9.53
N GLY A 217 35.86 -10.01 -8.94
CA GLY A 217 36.53 -10.95 -8.04
C GLY A 217 35.67 -11.34 -6.83
N LEU A 218 35.04 -10.38 -6.15
CA LEU A 218 34.14 -10.64 -5.02
C LEU A 218 32.89 -11.44 -5.44
N VAL A 219 32.35 -11.16 -6.61
CA VAL A 219 31.20 -11.88 -7.18
C VAL A 219 31.59 -13.33 -7.47
N ALA A 220 32.74 -13.56 -8.11
CA ALA A 220 33.24 -14.90 -8.42
C ALA A 220 33.52 -15.72 -7.14
N GLU A 221 34.11 -15.09 -6.12
CA GLU A 221 34.32 -15.72 -4.81
C GLU A 221 32.99 -16.09 -4.16
N PHE A 222 32.00 -15.20 -4.19
CA PHE A 222 30.68 -15.47 -3.64
C PHE A 222 29.94 -16.59 -4.39
N GLU A 223 30.00 -16.60 -5.73
CA GLU A 223 29.39 -17.63 -6.58
C GLU A 223 30.03 -19.01 -6.34
N GLY A 224 31.35 -19.06 -6.17
CA GLY A 224 32.09 -20.31 -5.91
C GLY A 224 31.93 -20.86 -4.49
N ASN A 225 31.62 -20.00 -3.51
CA ASN A 225 31.63 -20.37 -2.09
C ASN A 225 30.25 -20.28 -1.42
N ALA A 226 29.93 -19.14 -0.78
CA ALA A 226 28.76 -19.01 0.09
C ALA A 226 27.44 -18.97 -0.69
N GLY A 227 27.43 -18.37 -1.89
CA GLY A 227 26.24 -18.12 -2.70
C GLY A 227 25.36 -19.35 -2.93
N PRO A 228 25.88 -20.48 -3.43
CA PRO A 228 25.10 -21.70 -3.66
C PRO A 228 24.44 -22.25 -2.40
N LYS A 229 25.09 -22.12 -1.23
CA LYS A 229 24.51 -22.54 0.05
C LYS A 229 23.33 -21.65 0.43
N LEU A 230 23.50 -20.33 0.36
CA LEU A 230 22.44 -19.35 0.66
C LEU A 230 21.25 -19.49 -0.30
N GLN A 231 21.52 -19.70 -1.60
CA GLN A 231 20.51 -19.96 -2.63
C GLN A 231 19.63 -21.16 -2.29
N ARG A 232 20.21 -22.27 -1.80
CA ARG A 232 19.45 -23.47 -1.43
C ARG A 232 18.44 -23.18 -0.31
N TYR A 233 18.85 -22.43 0.72
CA TYR A 233 17.93 -22.03 1.80
C TYR A 233 16.81 -21.12 1.30
N LEU A 234 17.11 -20.22 0.38
CA LEU A 234 16.11 -19.33 -0.20
C LEU A 234 15.07 -20.11 -1.04
N VAL A 235 15.53 -21.10 -1.82
CA VAL A 235 14.64 -22.02 -2.55
C VAL A 235 13.76 -22.80 -1.57
N LEU A 236 14.32 -23.33 -0.48
CA LEU A 236 13.53 -23.98 0.57
C LEU A 236 12.48 -23.03 1.17
N LYS A 237 12.83 -21.76 1.44
CA LYS A 237 11.88 -20.72 1.89
C LYS A 237 10.71 -20.56 0.94
N SER A 238 10.97 -20.56 -0.37
CA SER A 238 9.95 -20.37 -1.40
C SER A 238 8.89 -21.48 -1.45
N TRP A 239 9.19 -22.67 -0.91
CA TRP A 239 8.25 -23.81 -0.91
C TRP A 239 7.12 -23.65 0.11
N TYR A 240 7.41 -23.05 1.27
CA TYR A 240 6.44 -22.88 2.35
C TYR A 240 5.93 -21.44 2.49
N ALA A 241 6.70 -20.43 2.05
CA ALA A 241 6.25 -19.05 2.06
C ALA A 241 5.31 -18.76 0.88
N ASP A 242 4.27 -17.94 1.11
CA ASP A 242 3.43 -17.45 0.01
C ASP A 242 4.21 -16.49 -0.92
N ASN A 243 5.17 -15.77 -0.36
CA ASN A 243 6.17 -14.97 -1.04
C ASN A 243 7.44 -15.01 -0.20
N TYR A 244 8.59 -15.35 -0.78
CA TYR A 244 9.82 -15.51 -0.02
C TYR A 244 10.44 -14.17 0.41
N ILE A 245 9.99 -13.05 -0.17
CA ILE A 245 10.56 -11.70 0.03
C ILE A 245 9.74 -10.89 1.03
N SER A 246 8.41 -10.91 0.93
CA SER A 246 7.55 -9.85 1.49
C SER A 246 7.60 -9.71 3.02
N ASP A 247 7.71 -10.82 3.74
CA ASP A 247 7.82 -10.83 5.21
C ASP A 247 9.14 -10.19 5.67
N TRP A 248 10.26 -10.59 5.06
CA TRP A 248 11.58 -10.01 5.35
C TRP A 248 11.70 -8.57 4.88
N TRP A 249 11.10 -8.22 3.74
CA TRP A 249 11.08 -6.84 3.25
C TRP A 249 10.34 -5.91 4.23
N GLU A 250 9.14 -6.31 4.67
CA GLU A 250 8.35 -5.57 5.66
C GLU A 250 9.12 -5.43 6.99
N GLN A 251 9.67 -6.54 7.48
CA GLN A 251 10.37 -6.58 8.75
C GLN A 251 11.67 -5.77 8.75
N TYR A 252 12.61 -6.08 7.86
CA TYR A 252 13.97 -5.53 7.93
C TYR A 252 14.11 -4.15 7.32
N VAL A 253 13.32 -3.80 6.29
CA VAL A 253 13.44 -2.49 5.63
C VAL A 253 12.63 -1.42 6.34
N TYR A 254 11.47 -1.77 6.88
CA TYR A 254 10.60 -0.80 7.54
C TYR A 254 10.55 -0.99 9.05
N LEU A 255 10.11 -2.16 9.53
CA LEU A 255 9.73 -2.34 10.93
C LEU A 255 10.92 -2.39 11.89
N LYS A 256 12.09 -2.85 11.47
CA LYS A 256 13.34 -2.79 12.25
C LYS A 256 14.13 -1.50 12.05
N GLY A 257 13.82 -0.70 11.04
CA GLY A 257 14.39 0.63 10.88
C GLY A 257 14.10 1.48 12.12
N ARG A 258 15.14 2.12 12.68
CA ARG A 258 15.03 2.93 13.92
C ARG A 258 14.98 4.43 13.64
N SER A 259 15.34 4.88 12.44
CA SER A 259 15.22 6.27 12.02
C SER A 259 13.78 6.76 12.09
N SER A 260 13.60 8.08 12.22
CA SER A 260 12.28 8.69 12.14
C SER A 260 11.58 8.33 10.83
N ILE A 261 10.27 8.06 10.91
CA ILE A 261 9.44 7.85 9.72
C ILE A 261 8.91 9.18 9.15
N MET A 262 8.93 10.27 9.92
CA MET A 262 8.62 11.60 9.40
C MET A 262 9.68 11.97 8.36
N ILE A 263 9.25 12.31 7.13
CA ILE A 263 10.10 12.57 5.95
C ILE A 263 10.87 11.33 5.45
N GLY A 264 11.54 10.60 6.35
CA GLY A 264 12.46 9.51 6.02
C GLY A 264 11.79 8.19 5.58
N SER A 265 10.48 8.03 5.82
CA SER A 265 9.73 6.86 5.31
C SER A 265 8.34 7.22 4.82
N ASN A 266 7.62 8.10 5.51
CA ASN A 266 6.27 8.49 5.12
C ASN A 266 6.31 9.30 3.82
N TYR A 267 5.29 9.11 3.00
CA TYR A 267 5.09 9.87 1.78
C TYR A 267 3.78 10.67 1.87
N TYR A 268 3.65 11.71 1.05
CA TYR A 268 2.45 12.53 0.99
C TYR A 268 1.70 12.33 -0.32
N VAL A 269 0.43 12.74 -0.37
CA VAL A 269 -0.42 12.73 -1.58
C VAL A 269 -1.19 14.04 -1.67
N LEU A 270 -1.08 14.74 -2.81
CA LEU A 270 -1.77 15.99 -3.11
C LEU A 270 -3.22 15.75 -3.59
N PRO A 271 -4.14 16.71 -3.42
CA PRO A 271 -5.44 16.70 -4.09
C PRO A 271 -5.33 17.01 -5.58
N ALA A 272 -6.39 16.68 -6.31
CA ALA A 272 -6.64 17.25 -7.63
C ALA A 272 -6.74 18.79 -7.59
N ARG A 273 -6.52 19.45 -8.74
CA ARG A 273 -6.64 20.92 -8.86
C ARG A 273 -8.08 21.41 -8.71
N TYR A 274 -9.06 20.58 -9.05
CA TYR A 274 -10.47 20.87 -8.85
C TYR A 274 -10.85 20.65 -7.38
N ILE A 275 -11.39 21.68 -6.74
CA ILE A 275 -11.82 21.68 -5.34
C ILE A 275 -13.34 21.87 -5.32
N PRO A 276 -14.14 20.83 -5.02
CA PRO A 276 -15.60 20.89 -5.00
C PRO A 276 -16.22 21.87 -3.99
N SER A 277 -15.52 22.15 -2.89
CA SER A 277 -15.96 23.12 -1.87
C SER A 277 -14.74 23.71 -1.16
N THR A 278 -14.74 25.03 -0.95
CA THR A 278 -13.71 25.75 -0.18
C THR A 278 -13.98 25.75 1.31
N ASN A 279 -15.16 25.30 1.75
CA ASN A 279 -15.46 25.16 3.16
C ASN A 279 -14.73 23.94 3.74
N GLN A 280 -13.72 24.17 4.60
CA GLN A 280 -12.89 23.11 5.18
C GLN A 280 -13.70 21.97 5.80
N LEU A 281 -14.70 22.28 6.63
CA LEU A 281 -15.46 21.27 7.37
C LEU A 281 -16.38 20.46 6.45
N ALA A 282 -17.08 21.14 5.54
CA ALA A 282 -17.91 20.47 4.55
C ALA A 282 -17.06 19.58 3.64
N ARG A 283 -15.95 20.12 3.11
CA ARG A 283 -15.00 19.38 2.28
C ARG A 283 -14.48 18.14 3.00
N ALA A 284 -14.03 18.29 4.25
CA ALA A 284 -13.54 17.19 5.06
C ALA A 284 -14.64 16.13 5.24
N ALA A 285 -15.87 16.54 5.52
CA ALA A 285 -16.99 15.62 5.70
C ALA A 285 -17.35 14.84 4.43
N GLY A 286 -17.36 15.49 3.26
CA GLY A 286 -17.59 14.85 1.98
C GLY A 286 -16.52 13.79 1.64
N VAL A 287 -15.24 14.13 1.82
CA VAL A 287 -14.13 13.18 1.59
C VAL A 287 -14.17 12.03 2.60
N VAL A 288 -14.43 12.31 3.89
CA VAL A 288 -14.60 11.26 4.92
C VAL A 288 -15.73 10.30 4.55
N ARG A 289 -16.87 10.82 4.07
CA ARG A 289 -18.00 10.00 3.63
C ARG A 289 -17.56 9.03 2.54
N GLN A 290 -16.83 9.51 1.53
CA GLN A 290 -16.36 8.70 0.41
C GLN A 290 -15.30 7.67 0.82
N LEU A 291 -14.35 8.03 1.68
CA LEU A 291 -13.39 7.10 2.26
C LEU A 291 -14.09 5.95 3.00
N MET A 292 -15.16 6.26 3.73
CA MET A 292 -15.93 5.26 4.45
C MET A 292 -16.79 4.38 3.54
N GLU A 293 -17.30 4.89 2.42
CA GLU A 293 -17.94 4.06 1.39
C GLU A 293 -16.95 3.10 0.73
N PHE A 294 -15.76 3.59 0.38
CA PHE A 294 -14.69 2.74 -0.12
C PHE A 294 -14.38 1.63 0.89
N LYS A 295 -14.22 1.99 2.17
CA LYS A 295 -13.99 1.01 3.24
C LYS A 295 -15.11 -0.02 3.33
N GLN A 296 -16.38 0.40 3.29
CA GLN A 296 -17.52 -0.53 3.33
C GLN A 296 -17.52 -1.48 2.13
N LYS A 297 -17.22 -0.99 0.91
CA LYS A 297 -17.06 -1.84 -0.28
C LYS A 297 -15.92 -2.83 -0.10
N LEU A 298 -14.76 -2.38 0.40
CA LEU A 298 -13.61 -3.24 0.67
C LEU A 298 -13.92 -4.32 1.71
N ASP A 299 -14.51 -3.96 2.84
CA ASP A 299 -14.86 -4.91 3.92
C ASP A 299 -15.88 -5.95 3.45
N ARG A 300 -16.74 -5.59 2.49
CA ARG A 300 -17.72 -6.49 1.85
C ARG A 300 -17.16 -7.24 0.65
N GLU A 301 -15.90 -7.01 0.27
CA GLU A 301 -15.24 -7.54 -0.93
C GLU A 301 -15.94 -7.19 -2.25
N GLN A 302 -16.53 -5.99 -2.31
CA GLN A 302 -17.28 -5.46 -3.45
C GLN A 302 -16.48 -4.50 -4.33
N LEU A 303 -15.19 -4.29 -4.03
CA LEU A 303 -14.30 -3.61 -4.96
C LEU A 303 -13.93 -4.56 -6.09
N ALA A 304 -13.97 -4.07 -7.33
CA ALA A 304 -13.49 -4.83 -8.47
C ALA A 304 -11.99 -5.14 -8.30
N PRO A 305 -11.54 -6.36 -8.65
CA PRO A 305 -10.12 -6.65 -8.74
C PRO A 305 -9.42 -5.70 -9.70
N ILE A 306 -8.22 -5.25 -9.33
CA ILE A 306 -7.39 -4.47 -10.23
C ILE A 306 -6.79 -5.40 -11.28
N MET A 307 -7.02 -5.09 -12.55
CA MET A 307 -6.60 -5.89 -13.69
C MET A 307 -5.61 -5.12 -14.56
N LEU A 308 -4.40 -5.64 -14.73
CA LEU A 308 -3.44 -5.12 -15.68
C LEU A 308 -3.92 -5.43 -17.11
N ARG A 309 -4.03 -4.38 -17.94
CA ARG A 309 -4.59 -4.44 -19.31
C ARG A 309 -5.99 -5.10 -19.37
N GLY A 310 -6.77 -5.01 -18.28
CA GLY A 310 -8.11 -5.61 -18.19
C GLY A 310 -8.14 -7.14 -18.19
N LEU A 311 -6.99 -7.80 -18.06
CA LEU A 311 -6.88 -9.26 -18.22
C LEU A 311 -6.17 -9.96 -17.06
N VAL A 312 -5.06 -9.40 -16.58
CA VAL A 312 -4.22 -10.08 -15.57
C VAL A 312 -4.50 -9.48 -14.19
N PRO A 313 -5.03 -10.24 -13.22
CA PRO A 313 -5.31 -9.73 -11.89
C PRO A 313 -4.02 -9.37 -11.12
N LEU A 314 -4.07 -8.28 -10.36
CA LEU A 314 -3.03 -7.90 -9.41
C LEU A 314 -3.42 -8.30 -8.00
N CYS A 315 -2.43 -8.66 -7.19
CA CYS A 315 -2.56 -8.90 -5.76
C CYS A 315 -3.21 -7.70 -5.08
N MET A 316 -4.22 -7.96 -4.23
CA MET A 316 -4.92 -6.94 -3.46
C MET A 316 -4.73 -7.09 -1.94
N SER A 317 -3.83 -7.95 -1.47
CA SER A 317 -3.66 -8.22 -0.03
C SER A 317 -3.36 -6.97 0.80
N GLN A 318 -2.63 -6.00 0.24
CA GLN A 318 -2.27 -4.75 0.89
C GLN A 318 -3.49 -3.87 1.21
N TYR A 319 -4.58 -3.97 0.44
CA TYR A 319 -5.81 -3.18 0.66
C TYR A 319 -6.41 -3.47 2.03
N THR A 320 -6.25 -4.69 2.54
CA THR A 320 -6.74 -5.08 3.86
C THR A 320 -6.14 -4.23 4.99
N ARG A 321 -5.06 -3.51 4.76
CA ARG A 321 -4.36 -2.71 5.79
C ARG A 321 -4.57 -1.20 5.67
N ILE A 322 -5.30 -0.71 4.66
CA ILE A 322 -5.56 0.73 4.46
C ILE A 322 -6.17 1.38 5.70
N PHE A 323 -7.24 0.78 6.23
CA PHE A 323 -8.03 1.36 7.31
C PHE A 323 -7.83 0.61 8.60
N SER A 324 -7.97 1.35 9.70
CA SER A 324 -7.92 0.82 11.07
C SER A 324 -6.57 0.16 11.37
N THR A 325 -5.51 0.61 10.72
CA THR A 325 -4.15 0.11 10.91
C THR A 325 -3.27 1.25 11.45
N THR A 326 -2.34 0.90 12.33
CA THR A 326 -1.32 1.80 12.83
C THR A 326 -0.03 1.01 13.02
N ARG A 327 1.11 1.67 12.86
CA ARG A 327 2.42 1.15 13.25
C ARG A 327 2.63 1.46 14.72
N LEU A 328 2.86 0.44 15.54
CA LEU A 328 3.18 0.59 16.96
C LEU A 328 4.70 0.58 17.12
N PRO A 329 5.30 1.57 17.80
CA PRO A 329 6.73 1.57 18.04
C PRO A 329 7.09 0.45 19.03
N GLY A 330 8.21 -0.23 18.76
CA GLY A 330 8.87 -1.11 19.72
C GLY A 330 10.34 -0.73 19.85
N ARG A 331 11.03 -1.19 20.90
CA ARG A 331 12.44 -0.83 21.14
C ARG A 331 13.34 -1.23 19.97
N ASP A 332 13.25 -2.51 19.56
CA ASP A 332 14.08 -3.07 18.49
C ASP A 332 13.32 -3.30 17.17
N GLU A 333 11.99 -3.50 17.26
CA GLU A 333 11.14 -3.79 16.11
C GLU A 333 9.73 -3.24 16.35
N ASP A 334 9.21 -2.52 15.36
CA ASP A 334 7.84 -2.00 15.35
C ASP A 334 6.86 -3.08 14.87
N THR A 335 5.56 -2.88 15.13
CA THR A 335 4.54 -3.84 14.66
C THR A 335 3.37 -3.14 13.97
N LEU A 336 2.88 -3.72 12.88
CA LEU A 336 1.64 -3.27 12.25
C LEU A 336 0.43 -3.86 12.98
N LYS A 337 -0.40 -2.99 13.56
CA LYS A 337 -1.61 -3.38 14.29
C LYS A 337 -2.86 -2.96 13.54
N LYS A 338 -3.70 -3.94 13.18
CA LYS A 338 -5.05 -3.73 12.65
C LYS A 338 -6.13 -3.89 13.74
N TYR A 339 -7.10 -3.00 13.73
CA TYR A 339 -8.25 -2.95 14.63
C TYR A 339 -9.55 -3.21 13.85
N HIS A 340 -10.03 -4.46 13.84
CA HIS A 340 -11.16 -4.88 12.98
C HIS A 340 -12.54 -4.28 13.31
N SER A 341 -12.70 -3.67 14.48
CA SER A 341 -13.99 -3.17 15.00
C SER A 341 -14.10 -1.65 15.07
N SER A 342 -13.16 -0.92 14.46
CA SER A 342 -13.12 0.54 14.51
C SER A 342 -14.31 1.18 13.80
N LYS A 343 -14.91 2.18 14.46
CA LYS A 343 -16.13 2.89 14.00
C LYS A 343 -16.06 4.41 14.17
N HIS A 344 -14.87 4.94 14.43
CA HIS A 344 -14.63 6.34 14.75
C HIS A 344 -13.39 6.88 14.02
N LEU A 345 -13.34 8.20 13.86
CA LEU A 345 -12.13 8.94 13.55
C LEU A 345 -11.45 9.40 14.84
N ALA A 346 -10.13 9.58 14.75
CA ALA A 346 -9.42 10.49 15.64
C ALA A 346 -9.21 11.79 14.87
N VAL A 347 -9.73 12.90 15.41
CA VAL A 347 -9.67 14.22 14.78
C VAL A 347 -8.76 15.11 15.63
N ASN A 348 -7.74 15.69 15.03
CA ASN A 348 -6.98 16.79 15.61
C ASN A 348 -7.52 18.11 15.05
N CYS A 349 -7.90 19.03 15.94
CA CYS A 349 -8.33 20.38 15.58
C CYS A 349 -7.69 21.34 16.58
N ARG A 350 -6.87 22.28 16.07
CA ARG A 350 -6.15 23.28 16.89
C ARG A 350 -5.42 22.65 18.08
N GLY A 351 -4.75 21.53 17.81
CA GLY A 351 -3.97 20.80 18.82
C GLY A 351 -4.77 19.86 19.73
N ARG A 352 -6.10 20.00 19.82
CA ARG A 352 -6.95 19.12 20.64
C ARG A 352 -7.35 17.86 19.87
N TRP A 353 -7.46 16.75 20.60
CA TRP A 353 -7.84 15.45 20.01
C TRP A 353 -9.27 15.06 20.35
N PHE A 354 -9.98 14.52 19.37
CA PHE A 354 -11.38 14.09 19.50
C PHE A 354 -11.60 12.70 18.91
N LYS A 355 -12.45 11.94 19.57
CA LYS A 355 -13.09 10.75 19.02
C LYS A 355 -14.40 11.15 18.35
N VAL A 356 -14.48 10.95 17.04
CA VAL A 356 -15.66 11.30 16.25
C VAL A 356 -16.33 10.02 15.74
N PRO A 357 -17.51 9.63 16.26
CA PRO A 357 -18.24 8.47 15.78
C PRO A 357 -18.77 8.67 14.35
N LEU A 358 -18.61 7.66 13.50
CA LEU A 358 -19.01 7.71 12.08
C LEU A 358 -20.32 6.97 11.79
N PHE A 359 -20.87 6.26 12.76
CA PHE A 359 -22.06 5.43 12.58
C PHE A 359 -23.13 5.87 13.56
N ARG A 360 -24.39 5.78 13.13
CA ARG A 360 -25.52 6.09 14.00
C ARG A 360 -25.61 5.10 15.16
N LYS A 361 -25.94 5.61 16.35
CA LYS A 361 -26.04 4.80 17.57
C LYS A 361 -27.20 3.81 17.46
N GLY A 362 -26.97 2.56 17.85
CA GLY A 362 -28.00 1.51 17.89
C GLY A 362 -28.35 0.88 16.54
N THR A 363 -27.73 1.31 15.44
CA THR A 363 -27.94 0.73 14.10
C THR A 363 -26.66 0.06 13.60
N HIS A 364 -26.80 -1.06 12.88
CA HIS A 364 -25.67 -1.79 12.32
C HIS A 364 -25.35 -1.29 10.91
N GLY A 365 -24.14 -0.76 10.72
CA GLY A 365 -23.63 -0.38 9.39
C GLY A 365 -24.25 0.89 8.79
N ASP A 366 -25.10 1.59 9.55
CA ASP A 366 -25.70 2.88 9.15
C ASP A 366 -24.67 3.99 9.33
N LEU A 367 -23.97 4.30 8.25
CA LEU A 367 -22.94 5.33 8.15
C LEU A 367 -23.61 6.71 8.08
N LEU A 368 -23.10 7.66 8.86
CA LEU A 368 -23.58 9.04 8.83
C LEU A 368 -23.44 9.64 7.42
N SER A 369 -24.42 10.43 7.00
CA SER A 369 -24.36 11.20 5.75
C SER A 369 -23.25 12.26 5.81
N ALA A 370 -22.83 12.79 4.65
CA ALA A 370 -21.82 13.86 4.61
C ALA A 370 -22.27 15.09 5.44
N TYR A 371 -23.54 15.46 5.38
CA TYR A 371 -24.11 16.51 6.22
C TYR A 371 -24.01 16.21 7.71
N GLU A 372 -24.38 15.00 8.15
CA GLU A 372 -24.27 14.62 9.57
C GLU A 372 -22.81 14.59 10.03
N ILE A 373 -21.86 14.18 9.18
CA ILE A 373 -20.42 14.24 9.48
C ILE A 373 -19.96 15.70 9.57
N GLU A 374 -20.43 16.59 8.68
CA GLU A 374 -20.12 18.02 8.76
C GLU A 374 -20.58 18.60 10.11
N GLN A 375 -21.79 18.28 10.56
CA GLN A 375 -22.28 18.74 11.87
C GLN A 375 -21.41 18.23 13.04
N GLN A 376 -20.87 17.02 12.95
CA GLN A 376 -19.92 16.51 13.94
C GLN A 376 -18.62 17.32 13.94
N LEU A 377 -18.11 17.67 12.75
CA LEU A 377 -16.88 18.46 12.61
C LEU A 377 -17.09 19.93 13.03
N VAL A 378 -18.28 20.49 12.80
CA VAL A 378 -18.68 21.79 13.35
C VAL A 378 -18.66 21.74 14.88
N ALA A 379 -19.25 20.70 15.49
CA ALA A 379 -19.23 20.53 16.94
C ALA A 379 -17.80 20.38 17.50
N VAL A 380 -16.91 19.69 16.79
CA VAL A 380 -15.47 19.59 17.15
C VAL A 380 -14.79 20.94 17.07
N SER A 381 -14.96 21.67 15.96
CA SER A 381 -14.37 22.99 15.75
C SER A 381 -14.87 24.00 16.79
N SER A 382 -16.17 24.02 17.08
CA SER A 382 -16.76 24.90 18.10
C SER A 382 -16.36 24.54 19.55
N ALA A 383 -15.96 23.29 19.81
CA ALA A 383 -15.46 22.87 21.13
C ALA A 383 -13.99 23.24 21.35
N CYS A 384 -13.26 23.64 20.31
CA CYS A 384 -11.92 24.18 20.44
C CYS A 384 -12.00 25.64 20.93
N ALA A 385 -11.08 26.04 21.80
CA ALA A 385 -10.96 27.42 22.28
C ALA A 385 -10.67 28.40 21.11
N PRO A 386 -10.80 29.73 21.30
CA PRO A 386 -10.35 30.72 20.32
C PRO A 386 -8.87 30.51 19.94
N GLU A 387 -8.47 31.02 18.77
CA GLU A 387 -7.14 30.77 18.14
C GLU A 387 -5.93 31.09 19.03
N ASP A 388 -6.10 31.93 20.05
CA ASP A 388 -5.01 32.39 20.94
C ASP A 388 -4.70 31.44 22.12
N ASP A 389 -5.53 30.43 22.37
CA ASP A 389 -5.33 29.50 23.50
C ASP A 389 -4.43 28.32 23.09
N VAL A 390 -3.13 28.46 23.34
CA VAL A 390 -2.15 27.40 23.17
C VAL A 390 -2.38 26.28 24.19
N VAL A 391 -2.78 25.10 23.71
CA VAL A 391 -2.94 23.91 24.55
C VAL A 391 -1.66 23.09 24.60
N GLN A 392 -1.30 22.58 25.79
CA GLN A 392 -0.06 21.80 25.97
C GLN A 392 0.02 20.58 25.04
N GLU A 393 -1.12 19.92 24.79
CA GLU A 393 -1.22 18.73 23.94
C GLU A 393 -1.11 19.00 22.42
N GLN A 394 -0.99 20.26 21.98
CA GLN A 394 -1.00 20.61 20.56
C GLN A 394 0.13 19.97 19.75
N TYR A 395 1.24 19.66 20.42
CA TYR A 395 2.43 19.06 19.84
C TYR A 395 2.59 17.58 20.17
N LEU A 396 1.55 16.94 20.73
CA LEU A 396 1.61 15.52 21.12
C LEU A 396 2.05 14.60 19.96
N GLY A 397 1.69 14.94 18.71
CA GLY A 397 2.11 14.19 17.52
C GLY A 397 3.63 14.16 17.29
N ALA A 398 4.38 15.08 17.88
CA ALA A 398 5.84 15.16 17.78
C ALA A 398 6.52 13.89 18.26
N LEU A 399 5.94 13.20 19.24
CA LEU A 399 6.46 11.92 19.72
C LEU A 399 6.55 10.87 18.58
N THR A 400 5.62 10.90 17.63
CA THR A 400 5.62 9.98 16.46
C THR A 400 6.66 10.36 15.39
N SER A 401 7.26 11.56 15.50
CA SER A 401 8.35 12.03 14.64
C SER A 401 9.75 11.68 15.16
N ALA A 402 9.85 11.14 16.38
CA ALA A 402 11.12 10.76 16.96
C ALA A 402 11.73 9.52 16.29
N ASN A 403 12.98 9.21 16.66
CA ASN A 403 13.55 7.88 16.48
C ASN A 403 12.60 6.82 17.06
N ARG A 404 12.50 5.66 16.40
CA ARG A 404 11.50 4.62 16.75
C ARG A 404 11.72 4.04 18.14
N THR A 405 12.97 3.89 18.58
CA THR A 405 13.31 3.42 19.92
C THR A 405 12.93 4.48 20.96
N THR A 406 13.27 5.75 20.73
CA THR A 406 12.87 6.86 21.60
C THR A 406 11.35 6.98 21.70
N TRP A 407 10.64 6.85 20.58
CA TRP A 407 9.18 6.84 20.61
C TRP A 407 8.63 5.64 21.37
N ALA A 408 9.19 4.44 21.20
CA ALA A 408 8.78 3.27 21.97
C ALA A 408 8.94 3.50 23.49
N GLU A 409 10.06 4.10 23.90
CA GLU A 409 10.35 4.40 25.30
C GLU A 409 9.40 5.46 25.89
N HIS A 410 9.12 6.55 25.15
CA HIS A 410 8.12 7.54 25.56
C HIS A 410 6.71 6.95 25.60
N ARG A 411 6.37 6.08 24.64
CA ARG A 411 5.08 5.39 24.62
C ARG A 411 4.91 4.51 25.86
N ASP A 412 5.94 3.75 26.22
CA ASP A 412 5.94 2.90 27.41
C ASP A 412 5.88 3.73 28.70
N ALA A 413 6.65 4.81 28.79
CA ALA A 413 6.73 5.65 29.98
C ALA A 413 5.43 6.42 30.26
N PHE A 414 4.79 6.97 29.23
CA PHE A 414 3.70 7.94 29.41
C PHE A 414 2.32 7.43 28.98
N PHE A 415 2.24 6.33 28.21
CA PHE A 415 0.98 5.87 27.59
C PHE A 415 0.68 4.37 27.80
N SER A 416 1.40 3.70 28.70
CA SER A 416 1.18 2.29 29.05
C SER A 416 -0.06 2.08 29.93
N GLU A 417 -0.45 3.07 30.73
CA GLU A 417 -1.49 2.97 31.75
C GLU A 417 -2.46 4.17 31.79
N GLY A 418 -3.51 4.06 32.61
CA GLY A 418 -4.36 5.18 32.99
C GLY A 418 -5.08 5.88 31.84
N LEU A 419 -5.23 7.21 31.98
CA LEU A 419 -5.95 8.08 31.05
C LEU A 419 -5.25 8.18 29.69
N ASN A 420 -3.92 8.34 29.68
CA ASN A 420 -3.13 8.46 28.46
C ASN A 420 -3.24 7.22 27.57
N ARG A 421 -3.22 6.02 28.16
CA ARG A 421 -3.44 4.77 27.41
C ARG A 421 -4.83 4.72 26.76
N GLN A 422 -5.86 5.16 27.47
CA GLN A 422 -7.24 5.18 26.94
C GLN A 422 -7.35 6.13 25.75
N SER A 423 -6.82 7.35 25.88
CA SER A 423 -6.78 8.35 24.82
C SER A 423 -5.93 7.91 23.62
N LEU A 424 -4.72 7.40 23.85
CA LEU A 424 -3.85 6.88 22.78
C LEU A 424 -4.52 5.74 22.02
N ARG A 425 -5.20 4.84 22.72
CA ARG A 425 -5.93 3.73 22.10
C ARG A 425 -7.04 4.21 21.15
N VAL A 426 -7.64 5.37 21.41
CA VAL A 426 -8.60 5.97 20.47
C VAL A 426 -7.92 6.32 19.15
N ILE A 427 -6.74 6.95 19.19
CA ILE A 427 -5.96 7.35 18.00
C ILE A 427 -5.49 6.11 17.23
N GLU A 428 -4.83 5.17 17.94
CA GLU A 428 -4.31 3.93 17.37
C GLU A 428 -5.41 3.09 16.72
N SER A 429 -6.59 3.01 17.36
CA SER A 429 -7.72 2.23 16.85
C SER A 429 -8.66 2.98 15.91
N ALA A 430 -8.47 4.28 15.64
CA ALA A 430 -9.32 5.02 14.71
C ALA A 430 -9.33 4.40 13.30
N VAL A 431 -10.36 4.65 12.50
CA VAL A 431 -10.40 4.19 11.10
C VAL A 431 -9.28 4.82 10.27
N PHE A 432 -9.06 6.11 10.46
CA PHE A 432 -7.88 6.89 10.07
C PHE A 432 -7.84 8.15 10.94
N VAL A 433 -6.78 8.95 10.82
CA VAL A 433 -6.65 10.24 11.52
C VAL A 433 -7.06 11.37 10.57
N LEU A 434 -7.84 12.33 11.05
CA LEU A 434 -8.15 13.58 10.35
C LEU A 434 -7.51 14.75 11.11
N VAL A 435 -6.82 15.63 10.39
CA VAL A 435 -6.31 16.90 10.92
C VAL A 435 -7.06 18.04 10.23
N LEU A 436 -7.71 18.89 11.01
CA LEU A 436 -8.26 20.17 10.57
C LEU A 436 -7.16 21.21 10.76
N ASP A 437 -6.51 21.59 9.66
CA ASP A 437 -5.33 22.46 9.65
C ASP A 437 -5.72 23.85 9.17
N ASP A 438 -5.43 24.86 9.98
CA ASP A 438 -5.80 26.26 9.69
C ASP A 438 -4.91 26.88 8.59
N ALA A 439 -3.83 26.21 8.18
CA ALA A 439 -3.02 26.62 7.04
C ALA A 439 -3.81 26.62 5.72
N SER A 440 -3.45 27.53 4.81
CA SER A 440 -4.03 27.68 3.48
C SER A 440 -2.94 27.67 2.41
N PRO A 441 -2.38 26.49 2.05
CA PRO A 441 -1.23 26.45 1.15
C PRO A 441 -1.58 27.06 -0.22
N GLU A 442 -0.68 27.88 -0.75
CA GLU A 442 -0.89 28.61 -2.01
C GLU A 442 -0.47 27.76 -3.21
N ASP A 443 0.72 27.16 -3.15
CA ASP A 443 1.31 26.35 -4.21
C ASP A 443 1.46 24.85 -3.84
N LEU A 444 1.95 24.05 -4.79
CA LEU A 444 2.11 22.60 -4.62
C LEU A 444 3.31 22.24 -3.73
N ASP A 445 4.31 23.12 -3.62
CA ASP A 445 5.52 22.90 -2.84
C ASP A 445 5.18 23.05 -1.36
N GLU A 446 4.55 24.17 -1.00
CA GLU A 446 4.05 24.44 0.34
C GLU A 446 3.05 23.36 0.76
N GLN A 447 2.11 22.99 -0.12
CA GLN A 447 1.15 21.93 0.15
C GLN A 447 1.84 20.59 0.42
N GLY A 448 2.86 20.22 -0.37
CA GLY A 448 3.62 19.00 -0.16
C GLY A 448 4.37 19.00 1.18
N LYS A 449 5.01 20.11 1.54
CA LYS A 449 5.70 20.30 2.83
C LYS A 449 4.73 20.16 4.02
N LEU A 450 3.59 20.85 3.96
CA LEU A 450 2.58 20.76 5.01
C LEU A 450 1.99 19.34 5.15
N LEU A 451 1.86 18.58 4.06
CA LEU A 451 1.35 17.21 4.12
C LEU A 451 2.40 16.21 4.62
N ILE A 452 3.68 16.35 4.24
CA ILE A 452 4.71 15.38 4.62
C ILE A 452 5.14 15.53 6.08
N HIS A 453 5.22 16.75 6.61
CA HIS A 453 5.72 16.99 7.98
C HIS A 453 4.84 17.95 8.81
N GLY A 454 4.03 18.82 8.20
CA GLY A 454 3.29 19.84 8.94
C GLY A 454 4.23 20.72 9.77
N ASN A 455 3.92 20.96 11.04
CA ASN A 455 4.84 21.60 11.99
C ASN A 455 5.66 20.61 12.84
N GLY A 456 5.62 19.32 12.49
CA GLY A 456 6.25 18.23 13.26
C GLY A 456 5.42 17.70 14.43
N GLY A 457 4.52 18.52 15.01
CA GLY A 457 3.71 18.17 16.17
C GLY A 457 2.23 17.88 15.87
N ASN A 458 1.71 18.32 14.73
CA ASN A 458 0.29 18.28 14.37
C ASN A 458 -0.07 17.15 13.38
N ARG A 459 0.76 16.11 13.28
CA ARG A 459 0.54 14.92 12.47
C ARG A 459 0.68 13.66 13.32
N TRP A 460 0.03 12.58 12.92
CA TRP A 460 0.20 11.27 13.56
C TRP A 460 0.84 10.30 12.57
N PHE A 461 2.17 10.31 12.50
CA PHE A 461 2.92 9.64 11.43
C PHE A 461 2.79 8.11 11.45
N ASP A 462 2.41 7.54 12.59
CA ASP A 462 2.23 6.09 12.75
C ASP A 462 0.93 5.55 12.14
N LYS A 463 -0.04 6.42 11.82
CA LYS A 463 -1.31 5.95 11.27
C LYS A 463 -1.11 5.48 9.85
N SER A 464 -1.82 4.44 9.42
CA SER A 464 -1.78 3.99 8.02
C SER A 464 -1.89 5.15 7.04
N PHE A 465 -2.78 6.11 7.31
CA PHE A 465 -2.73 7.44 6.75
C PHE A 465 -3.41 8.48 7.66
N THR A 466 -2.93 9.72 7.54
CA THR A 466 -3.55 10.94 8.10
C THR A 466 -4.11 11.77 6.94
N MET A 467 -5.41 12.05 6.96
CA MET A 467 -6.06 13.02 6.09
C MET A 467 -5.89 14.42 6.68
N VAL A 468 -5.41 15.37 5.89
CA VAL A 468 -5.26 16.78 6.30
C VAL A 468 -6.22 17.61 5.47
N ALA A 469 -7.11 18.35 6.13
CA ALA A 469 -8.02 19.29 5.50
C ALA A 469 -7.60 20.73 5.85
N PHE A 470 -7.18 21.48 4.84
CA PHE A 470 -6.72 22.86 4.96
C PHE A 470 -7.88 23.84 4.98
N ALA A 471 -7.68 25.04 5.55
CA ALA A 471 -8.72 26.06 5.68
C ALA A 471 -9.34 26.49 4.33
N ASN A 472 -8.57 26.41 3.24
CA ASN A 472 -9.04 26.70 1.87
C ASN A 472 -9.76 25.52 1.17
N GLY A 473 -10.08 24.45 1.89
CA GLY A 473 -10.77 23.27 1.34
C GLY A 473 -9.87 22.31 0.55
N LYS A 474 -8.55 22.55 0.45
CA LYS A 474 -7.61 21.54 -0.06
C LYS A 474 -7.53 20.38 0.93
N VAL A 475 -7.48 19.14 0.41
CA VAL A 475 -7.34 17.92 1.22
C VAL A 475 -6.21 17.06 0.69
N GLY A 476 -5.32 16.57 1.54
CA GLY A 476 -4.29 15.61 1.14
C GLY A 476 -4.03 14.56 2.21
N HIS A 477 -3.01 13.73 1.98
CA HIS A 477 -2.64 12.66 2.89
C HIS A 477 -1.17 12.68 3.28
N ASN A 478 -0.89 12.30 4.53
CA ASN A 478 0.37 11.71 4.97
C ASN A 478 0.16 10.19 5.10
N VAL A 479 1.10 9.36 4.63
CA VAL A 479 0.92 7.91 4.59
C VAL A 479 2.14 7.20 5.18
N GLU A 480 1.91 6.32 6.15
CA GLU A 480 2.92 5.40 6.69
C GLU A 480 3.22 4.30 5.67
N HIS A 481 4.49 4.02 5.38
CA HIS A 481 4.85 3.23 4.20
C HIS A 481 4.93 1.71 4.46
N SER A 482 5.14 1.25 5.70
CA SER A 482 5.42 -0.16 5.96
C SER A 482 4.28 -1.10 5.53
N TRP A 483 3.02 -0.65 5.65
CA TRP A 483 1.85 -1.50 5.38
C TRP A 483 1.53 -1.72 3.90
N ALA A 484 1.93 -0.81 3.00
CA ALA A 484 1.67 -0.90 1.56
C ALA A 484 2.56 -0.01 0.67
N ASP A 485 2.48 -0.27 -0.63
CA ASP A 485 3.12 0.51 -1.69
C ASP A 485 2.15 1.57 -2.26
N ALA A 486 2.70 2.67 -2.80
CA ALA A 486 1.96 3.83 -3.28
C ALA A 486 0.75 3.56 -4.21
N PRO A 487 0.78 2.59 -5.15
CA PRO A 487 -0.37 2.29 -6.00
C PRO A 487 -1.68 1.95 -5.26
N VAL A 488 -1.59 1.43 -4.03
CA VAL A 488 -2.77 1.11 -3.22
C VAL A 488 -3.49 2.40 -2.81
N MET A 489 -2.74 3.39 -2.34
CA MET A 489 -3.29 4.71 -1.99
C MET A 489 -3.70 5.52 -3.22
N ALA A 490 -2.99 5.38 -4.35
CA ALA A 490 -3.37 6.04 -5.59
C ALA A 490 -4.77 5.59 -6.07
N HIS A 491 -5.07 4.29 -6.02
CA HIS A 491 -6.40 3.78 -6.33
C HIS A 491 -7.48 4.32 -5.37
N LEU A 492 -7.22 4.26 -4.05
CA LEU A 492 -8.14 4.82 -3.05
C LEU A 492 -8.45 6.29 -3.35
N TRP A 493 -7.41 7.09 -3.58
CA TRP A 493 -7.53 8.53 -3.72
C TRP A 493 -8.23 8.93 -5.01
N GLU A 494 -7.97 8.22 -6.11
CA GLU A 494 -8.68 8.43 -7.37
C GLU A 494 -10.17 8.06 -7.26
N GLU A 495 -10.51 6.89 -6.70
CA GLU A 495 -11.91 6.47 -6.50
C GLU A 495 -12.66 7.48 -5.62
N VAL A 496 -12.06 7.90 -4.49
CA VAL A 496 -12.66 8.86 -3.55
C VAL A 496 -12.89 10.22 -4.22
N SER A 497 -11.87 10.76 -4.89
CA SER A 497 -11.97 12.08 -5.54
C SER A 497 -13.01 12.08 -6.66
N PHE A 498 -13.09 11.01 -7.45
CA PHE A 498 -14.07 10.89 -8.53
C PHE A 498 -15.49 10.60 -8.05
N ARG A 499 -15.66 9.78 -7.01
CA ARG A 499 -16.98 9.52 -6.40
C ARG A 499 -17.58 10.77 -5.82
N GLU A 500 -16.76 11.59 -5.19
CA GLU A 500 -17.22 12.86 -4.66
C GLU A 500 -17.80 13.79 -5.72
N LEU A 501 -17.17 13.85 -6.90
CA LEU A 501 -17.71 14.60 -8.04
C LEU A 501 -19.03 14.00 -8.55
N LEU A 502 -19.11 12.67 -8.59
CA LEU A 502 -20.30 11.95 -9.09
C LEU A 502 -21.52 12.08 -8.18
N ASP A 503 -21.28 12.17 -6.86
CA ASP A 503 -22.32 12.22 -5.84
C ASP A 503 -22.76 13.66 -5.52
N GLU A 504 -21.97 14.65 -5.93
CA GLU A 504 -22.26 16.09 -5.82
C GLU A 504 -22.77 16.47 -4.41
N PRO A 505 -22.00 16.21 -3.33
CA PRO A 505 -22.54 16.28 -1.97
C PRO A 505 -22.73 17.72 -1.47
N TYR A 506 -22.30 18.73 -2.23
CA TYR A 506 -22.24 20.14 -1.80
C TYR A 506 -23.37 20.98 -2.42
N ASP A 507 -23.95 21.87 -1.64
CA ASP A 507 -24.92 22.89 -2.08
C ASP A 507 -24.24 24.16 -2.62
N VAL A 508 -25.03 25.19 -2.92
CA VAL A 508 -24.56 26.46 -3.50
C VAL A 508 -23.63 27.25 -2.57
N ASP A 509 -23.72 27.02 -1.26
CA ASP A 509 -22.87 27.66 -0.25
C ASP A 509 -21.61 26.82 0.05
N GLY A 510 -21.42 25.71 -0.67
CA GLY A 510 -20.33 24.77 -0.46
C GLY A 510 -20.51 23.90 0.79
N ARG A 511 -21.68 23.90 1.42
CA ARG A 511 -22.03 23.06 2.58
C ARG A 511 -22.53 21.71 2.11
N CYS A 512 -22.46 20.67 2.95
CA CYS A 512 -23.01 19.38 2.56
C CYS A 512 -24.55 19.45 2.47
N LYS A 513 -25.13 18.88 1.41
CA LYS A 513 -26.58 18.85 1.20
C LYS A 513 -27.26 18.09 2.34
N LYS A 514 -28.21 18.75 3.02
CA LYS A 514 -29.02 18.13 4.07
C LYS A 514 -29.93 17.04 3.48
N PRO A 515 -29.84 15.78 3.94
CA PRO A 515 -30.70 14.72 3.42
C PRO A 515 -32.14 14.89 3.94
N ALA A 516 -33.13 14.52 3.13
CA ALA A 516 -34.53 14.51 3.55
C ALA A 516 -34.80 13.56 4.74
N SER A 517 -33.97 12.51 4.88
CA SER A 517 -34.02 11.53 5.97
C SER A 517 -33.24 11.95 7.24
N PHE A 518 -32.81 13.22 7.33
CA PHE A 518 -32.03 13.73 8.46
C PHE A 518 -32.76 13.50 9.79
N LYS A 519 -32.02 12.98 10.77
CA LYS A 519 -32.49 12.82 12.16
C LYS A 519 -31.65 13.76 13.03
N SER A 520 -32.28 14.45 13.98
CA SER A 520 -31.60 15.48 14.79
C SER A 520 -30.56 14.91 15.78
N LEU A 521 -30.66 13.64 16.17
CA LEU A 521 -29.81 13.08 17.22
C LEU A 521 -28.53 12.43 16.65
N LEU A 522 -27.42 13.16 16.74
CA LEU A 522 -26.08 12.68 16.42
C LEU A 522 -25.37 12.08 17.64
N PRO A 523 -24.48 11.08 17.45
CA PRO A 523 -23.68 10.55 18.55
C PRO A 523 -22.65 11.59 19.01
N ARG A 524 -22.47 11.76 20.33
CA ARG A 524 -21.57 12.78 20.90
C ARG A 524 -20.10 12.54 20.49
N CYS A 525 -19.43 13.62 20.05
CA CYS A 525 -17.97 13.68 19.94
C CYS A 525 -17.34 13.78 21.33
N GLU A 526 -16.29 13.01 21.57
CA GLU A 526 -15.60 12.94 22.86
C GLU A 526 -14.22 13.56 22.72
N GLN A 527 -13.96 14.66 23.42
CA GLN A 527 -12.61 15.23 23.52
C GLN A 527 -11.74 14.31 24.37
N LEU A 528 -10.56 13.97 23.86
CA LEU A 528 -9.60 13.16 24.57
C LEU A 528 -8.93 14.00 25.65
N GLN A 529 -8.58 13.33 26.75
CA GLN A 529 -7.90 13.96 27.88
C GLN A 529 -6.55 13.30 28.10
N TRP A 530 -5.61 14.06 28.61
CA TRP A 530 -4.24 13.61 28.85
C TRP A 530 -3.83 13.96 30.27
N ASN A 531 -3.19 13.02 30.95
CA ASN A 531 -2.39 13.31 32.12
C ASN A 531 -1.05 13.88 31.63
N TRP A 532 -0.94 15.21 31.66
CA TRP A 532 0.20 15.93 31.11
C TRP A 532 1.21 16.29 32.20
N THR A 533 2.21 15.43 32.40
CA THR A 533 3.27 15.66 33.39
C THR A 533 4.39 16.54 32.83
N PRO A 534 5.22 17.18 33.68
CA PRO A 534 6.41 17.91 33.21
C PRO A 534 7.36 17.06 32.35
N GLU A 535 7.54 15.77 32.69
CA GLU A 535 8.41 14.87 31.95
C GLU A 535 7.86 14.56 30.54
N LEU A 536 6.53 14.43 30.41
CA LEU A 536 5.89 14.30 29.10
C LEU A 536 6.05 15.60 28.29
N HIS A 537 5.93 16.76 28.94
CA HIS A 537 6.14 18.05 28.29
C HIS A 537 7.57 18.18 27.75
N ASP A 538 8.57 17.82 28.54
CA ASP A 538 9.99 17.85 28.15
C ASP A 538 10.27 16.88 26.99
N ALA A 539 9.72 15.66 27.05
CA ALA A 539 9.84 14.67 25.97
C ALA A 539 9.24 15.19 24.64
N VAL A 540 8.04 15.79 24.70
CA VAL A 540 7.39 16.40 23.53
C VAL A 540 8.21 17.55 22.98
N THR A 541 8.74 18.42 23.84
CA THR A 541 9.57 19.56 23.44
C THR A 541 10.87 19.13 22.78
N ALA A 542 11.54 18.09 23.31
CA ALA A 542 12.74 17.53 22.70
C ALA A 542 12.45 16.91 21.31
N CYS A 543 11.33 16.19 21.18
CA CYS A 543 10.89 15.65 19.90
C CYS A 543 10.54 16.76 18.90
N MET A 544 9.90 17.85 19.34
CA MET A 544 9.63 19.03 18.52
C MET A 544 10.90 19.70 18.01
N ALA A 545 11.93 19.86 18.86
CA ALA A 545 13.21 20.42 18.43
C ALA A 545 13.89 19.55 17.35
N THR A 546 13.85 18.22 17.52
CA THR A 546 14.36 17.26 16.53
C THR A 546 13.58 17.36 15.21
N ALA A 547 12.25 17.43 15.29
CA ALA A 547 11.39 17.56 14.12
C ALA A 547 11.64 18.87 13.38
N ALA A 548 11.77 19.99 14.10
CA ALA A 548 12.04 21.30 13.53
C ALA A 548 13.38 21.33 12.77
N ALA A 549 14.42 20.68 13.29
CA ALA A 549 15.70 20.55 12.59
C ALA A 549 15.56 19.75 11.27
N ALA A 550 14.84 18.63 11.30
CA ALA A 550 14.58 17.84 10.09
C ALA A 550 13.76 18.62 9.05
N ILE A 551 12.75 19.38 9.50
CA ILE A 551 11.91 20.24 8.65
C ILE A 551 12.72 21.36 8.00
N ALA A 552 13.61 22.01 8.76
CA ALA A 552 14.45 23.09 8.23
C ALA A 552 15.35 22.60 7.08
N ASN A 553 15.84 21.36 7.19
CA ASN A 553 16.71 20.72 6.22
C ASN A 553 15.96 20.14 5.01
N PHE A 554 14.67 19.83 5.12
CA PHE A 554 13.89 19.30 4.01
C PHE A 554 13.65 20.36 2.92
N ASP A 555 14.07 20.07 1.69
CA ASP A 555 13.73 20.86 0.51
C ASP A 555 12.79 20.09 -0.43
N LEU A 556 11.84 20.79 -1.05
CA LEU A 556 10.88 20.21 -1.97
C LEU A 556 10.53 21.20 -3.07
N ARG A 557 10.56 20.70 -4.32
CA ARG A 557 10.06 21.38 -5.51
C ARG A 557 9.12 20.45 -6.28
N VAL A 558 7.90 20.90 -6.52
CA VAL A 558 6.88 20.21 -7.32
C VAL A 558 6.77 20.89 -8.68
N LEU A 559 7.27 20.20 -9.69
CA LEU A 559 7.22 20.59 -11.09
C LEU A 559 5.91 20.06 -11.70
N ASN A 560 5.24 20.90 -12.48
CA ASN A 560 4.17 20.51 -13.38
C ASN A 560 4.54 20.95 -14.81
N HIS A 561 4.91 20.00 -15.65
CA HIS A 561 5.30 20.20 -17.04
C HIS A 561 4.08 19.93 -17.92
N ARG A 562 3.78 20.88 -18.81
CA ARG A 562 2.59 20.84 -19.68
C ARG A 562 2.91 21.07 -21.16
N GLU A 563 4.16 21.32 -21.49
CA GLU A 563 4.63 21.61 -22.84
C GLU A 563 4.46 20.38 -23.74
N TYR A 564 4.66 19.18 -23.19
CA TYR A 564 4.28 17.91 -23.81
C TYR A 564 4.11 16.80 -22.76
N GLY A 565 3.56 15.65 -23.15
CA GLY A 565 3.45 14.50 -22.27
C GLY A 565 3.49 13.18 -23.01
N LYS A 566 2.77 12.18 -22.47
CA LYS A 566 2.71 10.81 -23.00
C LYS A 566 2.45 10.75 -24.50
N ALA A 567 1.55 11.58 -25.02
CA ALA A 567 1.18 11.53 -26.43
C ALA A 567 2.36 11.88 -27.34
N ALA A 568 3.13 12.93 -27.01
CA ALA A 568 4.30 13.34 -27.78
C ALA A 568 5.44 12.33 -27.66
N ILE A 569 5.72 11.84 -26.44
CA ILE A 569 6.79 10.87 -26.19
C ILE A 569 6.53 9.57 -26.98
N THR A 570 5.29 9.07 -26.95
CA THR A 570 4.94 7.82 -27.66
C THR A 570 4.87 8.00 -29.18
N LYS A 571 4.30 9.09 -29.68
CA LYS A 571 4.07 9.29 -31.13
C LYS A 571 5.31 9.81 -31.86
N THR A 572 6.05 10.75 -31.26
CA THR A 572 7.20 11.38 -31.90
C THR A 572 8.51 10.71 -31.48
N CYS A 573 8.76 10.59 -30.17
CA CYS A 573 10.00 9.98 -29.69
C CYS A 573 10.02 8.45 -29.86
N LYS A 574 8.84 7.82 -30.03
CA LYS A 574 8.66 6.36 -30.17
C LYS A 574 9.31 5.58 -29.02
N MET A 575 9.19 6.11 -27.81
CA MET A 575 9.77 5.54 -26.59
C MET A 575 8.70 5.34 -25.53
N SER A 576 8.93 4.40 -24.60
CA SER A 576 8.15 4.33 -23.37
C SER A 576 8.24 5.67 -22.62
N PRO A 577 7.11 6.26 -22.19
CA PRO A 577 7.11 7.47 -21.40
C PRO A 577 7.97 7.35 -20.15
N ASP A 578 7.86 6.23 -19.45
CA ASP A 578 8.59 5.96 -18.21
C ASP A 578 10.11 5.94 -18.45
N ALA A 579 10.57 5.22 -19.49
CA ALA A 579 11.96 5.21 -19.90
C ALA A 579 12.48 6.61 -20.28
N PHE A 580 11.68 7.38 -21.03
CA PHE A 580 12.05 8.74 -21.41
C PHE A 580 12.23 9.65 -20.17
N LEU A 581 11.35 9.55 -19.17
CA LEU A 581 11.47 10.34 -17.94
C LEU A 581 12.70 9.90 -17.12
N GLN A 582 12.98 8.60 -17.04
CA GLN A 582 14.17 8.09 -16.35
C GLN A 582 15.47 8.56 -17.02
N LEU A 583 15.52 8.60 -18.35
CA LEU A 583 16.65 9.17 -19.09
C LEU A 583 16.78 10.68 -18.86
N ALA A 584 15.68 11.41 -18.79
CA ALA A 584 15.67 12.83 -18.47
C ALA A 584 16.19 13.11 -17.06
N LEU A 585 15.82 12.28 -16.08
CA LEU A 585 16.32 12.37 -14.70
C LEU A 585 17.82 12.09 -14.62
N GLN A 586 18.33 11.10 -15.36
CA GLN A 586 19.76 10.83 -15.45
C GLN A 586 20.54 11.98 -16.09
N TYR A 587 20.02 12.54 -17.18
CA TYR A 587 20.64 13.67 -17.84
C TYR A 587 20.63 14.93 -16.95
N ALA A 588 19.51 15.20 -16.27
CA ALA A 588 19.42 16.27 -15.29
C ALA A 588 20.44 16.10 -14.15
N TYR A 589 20.58 14.89 -13.61
CA TYR A 589 21.57 14.59 -12.57
C TYR A 589 23.01 14.79 -13.05
N TYR A 590 23.32 14.33 -14.27
CA TYR A 590 24.63 14.53 -14.88
C TYR A 590 24.97 16.02 -15.01
N LYS A 591 24.02 16.85 -15.44
CA LYS A 591 24.19 18.33 -15.50
C LYS A 591 24.38 18.91 -14.10
N ASN A 592 23.48 18.56 -13.18
CA ASN A 592 23.45 19.11 -11.82
C ASN A 592 24.73 18.82 -11.01
N THR A 593 25.38 17.70 -11.30
CA THR A 593 26.60 17.25 -10.60
C THR A 593 27.88 17.50 -11.39
N ASN A 594 27.83 18.27 -12.48
CA ASN A 594 28.97 18.55 -13.35
C ASN A 594 29.66 17.28 -13.89
N GLY A 595 28.86 16.32 -14.34
CA GLY A 595 29.32 15.20 -15.15
C GLY A 595 29.44 13.85 -14.42
N THR A 596 28.73 13.67 -13.31
CA THR A 596 28.76 12.40 -12.56
C THR A 596 27.54 11.52 -12.83
N PHE A 597 27.74 10.20 -12.67
CA PHE A 597 26.67 9.22 -12.64
C PHE A 597 26.55 8.65 -11.22
N THR A 598 25.33 8.31 -10.83
CA THR A 598 25.06 7.73 -9.52
C THR A 598 24.18 6.51 -9.62
N GLN A 599 24.17 5.72 -8.56
CA GLN A 599 23.24 4.61 -8.47
C GLN A 599 21.81 5.14 -8.29
N THR A 600 20.96 4.78 -9.25
CA THR A 600 19.56 5.23 -9.30
C THR A 600 18.63 4.06 -8.97
N TYR A 601 17.70 4.30 -8.05
CA TYR A 601 16.64 3.37 -7.69
C TYR A 601 15.35 3.77 -8.42
N GLU A 602 14.65 2.80 -8.99
CA GLU A 602 13.27 2.97 -9.44
C GLU A 602 12.40 1.82 -8.92
N ALA A 603 11.28 2.15 -8.30
CA ALA A 603 10.34 1.15 -7.80
C ALA A 603 9.54 0.51 -8.94
N SER A 604 9.55 -0.83 -9.03
CA SER A 604 8.65 -1.60 -9.88
C SER A 604 7.77 -2.53 -9.04
N MET A 605 6.47 -2.59 -9.34
CA MET A 605 5.54 -3.43 -8.59
C MET A 605 5.69 -4.91 -8.96
N THR A 606 5.68 -5.79 -7.95
CA THR A 606 5.64 -7.25 -8.14
C THR A 606 4.28 -7.85 -7.83
N ARG A 607 3.21 -7.03 -7.87
CA ARG A 607 1.82 -7.43 -7.57
C ARG A 607 1.23 -8.47 -8.53
N LEU A 608 1.95 -8.86 -9.58
CA LEU A 608 1.63 -10.07 -10.37
C LEU A 608 1.77 -11.36 -9.54
N TYR A 609 2.47 -11.30 -8.41
CA TYR A 609 2.66 -12.40 -7.48
C TYR A 609 1.78 -12.24 -6.23
N LYS A 610 1.41 -13.37 -5.62
CA LYS A 610 0.75 -13.39 -4.31
C LYS A 610 1.63 -12.66 -3.30
N HIS A 611 1.04 -11.73 -2.56
CA HIS A 611 1.73 -10.84 -1.61
C HIS A 611 2.92 -10.05 -2.19
N GLY A 612 3.00 -9.87 -3.51
CA GLY A 612 4.03 -9.06 -4.14
C GLY A 612 4.03 -7.61 -3.61
N ARG A 613 5.24 -7.09 -3.39
CA ARG A 613 5.54 -5.72 -2.99
C ARG A 613 6.21 -5.01 -4.17
N THR A 614 7.51 -4.79 -4.07
CA THR A 614 8.34 -4.09 -5.06
C THR A 614 9.60 -4.89 -5.41
N GLU A 615 10.14 -4.62 -6.58
CA GLU A 615 11.51 -4.91 -7.01
C GLU A 615 12.15 -3.59 -7.48
N THR A 616 13.48 -3.56 -7.56
CA THR A 616 14.24 -2.41 -8.05
C THR A 616 14.51 -2.53 -9.55
N VAL A 617 14.20 -1.47 -10.29
CA VAL A 617 14.81 -1.17 -11.58
C VAL A 617 16.03 -0.30 -11.32
N ARG A 618 17.15 -0.59 -12.01
CA ARG A 618 18.41 0.17 -11.93
C ARG A 618 18.59 0.93 -13.25
N PRO A 619 18.09 2.17 -13.37
CA PRO A 619 17.94 2.83 -14.67
C PRO A 619 19.26 3.22 -15.34
N VAL A 620 20.36 3.32 -14.58
CA VAL A 620 21.69 3.64 -15.14
C VAL A 620 22.32 2.38 -15.72
N THR A 621 22.29 2.28 -17.03
CA THR A 621 22.90 1.21 -17.82
C THR A 621 24.01 1.77 -18.71
N ASP A 622 24.79 0.91 -19.35
CA ASP A 622 25.78 1.37 -20.34
C ASP A 622 25.11 2.11 -21.50
N GLU A 623 23.95 1.62 -21.93
CA GLU A 623 23.15 2.24 -22.99
C GLU A 623 22.64 3.64 -22.55
N SER A 624 22.14 3.78 -21.32
CA SER A 624 21.68 5.07 -20.80
C SER A 624 22.83 6.06 -20.60
N LYS A 625 23.98 5.58 -20.08
CA LYS A 625 25.21 6.38 -19.94
C LYS A 625 25.69 6.89 -21.29
N ALA A 626 25.72 6.04 -22.31
CA ALA A 626 26.10 6.44 -23.67
C ALA A 626 25.17 7.52 -24.23
N PHE A 627 23.85 7.38 -24.04
CA PHE A 627 22.89 8.41 -24.46
C PHE A 627 23.10 9.75 -23.72
N VAL A 628 23.28 9.72 -22.39
CA VAL A 628 23.51 10.93 -21.59
C VAL A 628 24.80 11.65 -22.02
N LEU A 629 25.89 10.91 -22.24
CA LEU A 629 27.14 11.50 -22.73
C LEU A 629 26.97 12.11 -24.13
N ALA A 630 26.25 11.45 -25.03
CA ALA A 630 25.94 11.98 -26.35
C ALA A 630 25.04 13.23 -26.33
N MET A 631 24.16 13.36 -25.33
CA MET A 631 23.38 14.58 -25.10
C MET A 631 24.26 15.75 -24.64
N ALA A 632 25.26 15.45 -23.79
CA ALA A 632 26.19 16.45 -23.27
C ALA A 632 27.28 16.88 -24.27
N ASP A 633 27.56 16.07 -25.30
CA ASP A 633 28.55 16.36 -26.33
C ASP A 633 27.92 17.11 -27.53
N PRO A 634 28.27 18.40 -27.76
CA PRO A 634 27.72 19.19 -28.86
C PRO A 634 28.15 18.69 -30.26
N THR A 635 29.19 17.86 -30.36
CA THR A 635 29.70 17.34 -31.64
C THR A 635 28.91 16.14 -32.16
N VAL A 636 28.10 15.50 -31.30
CA VAL A 636 27.30 14.33 -31.68
C VAL A 636 26.01 14.77 -32.38
N SER A 637 25.74 14.19 -33.55
CA SER A 637 24.53 14.51 -34.33
C SER A 637 23.24 14.03 -33.63
N ASN A 638 22.12 14.71 -33.90
CA ASN A 638 20.81 14.29 -33.40
C ASN A 638 20.41 12.89 -33.90
N ALA A 639 20.85 12.49 -35.09
CA ALA A 639 20.63 11.12 -35.58
C ALA A 639 21.28 10.06 -34.67
N ALA A 640 22.54 10.28 -34.25
CA ALA A 640 23.23 9.39 -33.32
C ALA A 640 22.59 9.44 -31.92
N ARG A 641 22.22 10.62 -31.42
CA ARG A 641 21.50 10.77 -30.13
C ARG A 641 20.19 9.99 -30.12
N ARG A 642 19.40 10.02 -31.20
CA ARG A 642 18.16 9.24 -31.33
C ARG A 642 18.40 7.74 -31.26
N GLN A 643 19.42 7.24 -31.96
CA GLN A 643 19.76 5.82 -31.96
C GLN A 643 20.15 5.34 -30.56
N LEU A 644 21.02 6.10 -29.87
CA LEU A 644 21.41 5.81 -28.49
C LEU A 644 20.21 5.91 -27.53
N GLY A 645 19.34 6.91 -27.71
CA GLY A 645 18.13 7.09 -26.93
C GLY A 645 17.18 5.90 -27.04
N TRP A 646 16.94 5.38 -28.25
CA TRP A 646 16.11 4.17 -28.43
C TRP A 646 16.74 2.94 -27.79
N ALA A 647 18.05 2.75 -27.91
CA ALA A 647 18.75 1.64 -27.26
C ALA A 647 18.62 1.72 -25.72
N ALA A 648 18.81 2.90 -25.14
CA ALA A 648 18.64 3.14 -23.72
C ALA A 648 17.18 2.93 -23.27
N GLY A 649 16.22 3.37 -24.08
CA GLY A 649 14.79 3.18 -23.81
C GLY A 649 14.36 1.72 -23.80
N GLU A 650 14.85 0.91 -24.74
CA GLU A 650 14.60 -0.54 -24.76
C GLU A 650 15.30 -1.26 -23.59
N ALA A 651 16.56 -0.90 -23.27
CA ALA A 651 17.27 -1.45 -22.12
C ALA A 651 16.50 -1.20 -20.81
N HIS A 652 15.97 0.01 -20.62
CA HIS A 652 15.13 0.35 -19.47
C HIS A 652 13.83 -0.48 -19.42
N GLN A 653 13.14 -0.63 -20.55
CA GLN A 653 11.92 -1.45 -20.64
C GLN A 653 12.19 -2.92 -20.30
N ASP A 654 13.31 -3.47 -20.74
CA ASP A 654 13.71 -4.84 -20.40
C ASP A 654 13.99 -5.01 -18.90
N LEU A 655 14.66 -4.04 -18.27
CA LEU A 655 14.82 -4.03 -16.82
C LEU A 655 13.48 -4.00 -16.09
N TYR A 656 12.53 -3.17 -16.55
CA TYR A 656 11.20 -3.08 -15.94
C TYR A 656 10.39 -4.39 -16.09
N ARG A 657 10.41 -5.00 -17.28
CA ARG A 657 9.77 -6.31 -17.55
C ARG A 657 10.38 -7.40 -16.66
N ASN A 658 11.70 -7.39 -16.50
CA ASN A 658 12.41 -8.33 -15.63
C ASN A 658 12.04 -8.12 -14.15
N ALA A 659 12.00 -6.87 -13.68
CA ALA A 659 11.59 -6.54 -12.31
C ALA A 659 10.16 -7.01 -12.01
N MET A 660 9.20 -6.71 -12.89
CA MET A 660 7.80 -7.19 -12.78
C MET A 660 7.69 -8.72 -12.81
N SER A 661 8.61 -9.37 -13.51
CA SER A 661 8.71 -10.83 -13.59
C SER A 661 9.47 -11.45 -12.42
N GLY A 662 9.86 -10.66 -11.40
CA GLY A 662 10.61 -11.16 -10.24
C GLY A 662 12.00 -11.65 -10.60
N LEU A 663 12.58 -11.10 -11.67
CA LEU A 663 13.91 -11.38 -12.20
C LEU A 663 14.88 -10.22 -11.94
N GLY A 664 14.53 -9.32 -10.99
CA GLY A 664 15.41 -8.24 -10.58
C GLY A 664 16.61 -8.73 -9.75
N VAL A 665 17.46 -7.78 -9.39
CA VAL A 665 18.72 -8.04 -8.68
C VAL A 665 18.54 -7.87 -7.17
N ASP A 666 17.94 -6.76 -6.78
CA ASP A 666 18.05 -6.22 -5.43
C ASP A 666 17.32 -7.04 -4.36
N ARG A 667 16.08 -7.46 -4.60
CA ARG A 667 15.38 -8.29 -3.60
C ARG A 667 16.04 -9.66 -3.45
N HIS A 668 16.63 -10.19 -4.51
CA HIS A 668 17.35 -11.45 -4.43
C HIS A 668 18.62 -11.31 -3.58
N LEU A 669 19.46 -10.29 -3.85
CA LEU A 669 20.66 -10.02 -3.03
C LEU A 669 20.32 -9.70 -1.56
N PHE A 670 19.26 -8.92 -1.32
CA PHE A 670 18.77 -8.63 0.02
C PHE A 670 18.37 -9.90 0.77
N THR A 671 17.60 -10.80 0.14
CA THR A 671 17.17 -12.04 0.82
C THR A 671 18.33 -13.02 1.02
N LEU A 672 19.32 -13.07 0.12
CA LEU A 672 20.57 -13.80 0.34
C LEU A 672 21.34 -13.22 1.53
N TYR A 673 21.36 -11.89 1.68
CA TYR A 673 21.97 -11.23 2.84
C TYR A 673 21.25 -11.57 4.15
N CYS A 674 19.91 -11.54 4.19
CA CYS A 674 19.14 -11.99 5.35
C CYS A 674 19.51 -13.42 5.78
N VAL A 675 19.64 -14.34 4.81
CA VAL A 675 20.07 -15.72 5.09
C VAL A 675 21.50 -15.74 5.61
N SER A 676 22.42 -14.97 5.00
CA SER A 676 23.83 -14.92 5.43
C SER A 676 23.98 -14.46 6.88
N VAL A 677 23.27 -13.40 7.27
CA VAL A 677 23.25 -12.88 8.65
C VAL A 677 22.66 -13.91 9.60
N GLY A 678 21.53 -14.53 9.25
CA GLY A 678 20.89 -15.57 10.07
C GLY A 678 21.76 -16.83 10.24
N MET A 679 22.74 -17.04 9.37
CA MET A 679 23.69 -18.15 9.43
C MET A 679 25.04 -17.77 10.02
N GLY A 680 25.25 -16.50 10.41
CA GLY A 680 26.57 -16.00 10.84
C GLY A 680 27.63 -16.08 9.74
N ILE A 681 27.23 -15.99 8.46
CA ILE A 681 28.14 -15.98 7.31
C ILE A 681 28.36 -14.52 6.91
N GLU A 682 29.59 -14.05 7.03
CA GLU A 682 29.98 -12.75 6.47
C GLU A 682 30.23 -12.89 4.97
N SER A 683 29.66 -11.97 4.19
CA SER A 683 29.88 -11.90 2.75
C SER A 683 30.31 -10.48 2.37
N PRO A 684 31.60 -10.27 2.03
CA PRO A 684 32.09 -8.98 1.56
C PRO A 684 31.29 -8.46 0.36
N PHE A 685 31.00 -9.34 -0.59
CA PHE A 685 30.17 -9.03 -1.76
C PHE A 685 28.78 -8.50 -1.38
N LEU A 686 28.02 -9.23 -0.57
CA LEU A 686 26.65 -8.82 -0.21
C LEU A 686 26.64 -7.52 0.58
N LYS A 687 27.61 -7.35 1.50
CA LYS A 687 27.77 -6.12 2.26
C LYS A 687 28.01 -4.92 1.34
N GLU A 688 28.94 -5.07 0.40
CA GLU A 688 29.26 -4.02 -0.56
C GLU A 688 28.08 -3.70 -1.48
N ALA A 689 27.48 -4.73 -2.08
CA ALA A 689 26.36 -4.59 -3.02
C ALA A 689 25.14 -3.88 -2.42
N LEU A 690 24.90 -4.05 -1.11
CA LEU A 690 23.79 -3.45 -0.38
C LEU A 690 24.13 -2.12 0.31
N SER A 691 25.42 -1.78 0.45
CA SER A 691 25.85 -0.52 1.11
C SER A 691 25.93 0.69 0.18
N ARG A 692 25.94 0.47 -1.14
CA ARG A 692 26.12 1.56 -2.11
C ARG A 692 24.86 2.46 -2.13
N PRO A 693 25.00 3.79 -1.97
CA PRO A 693 23.88 4.67 -1.70
C PRO A 693 23.03 4.96 -2.94
N TRP A 694 21.70 4.98 -2.75
CA TRP A 694 20.73 5.36 -3.78
C TRP A 694 20.54 6.88 -3.82
N ARG A 695 21.54 7.61 -4.33
CA ARG A 695 21.49 9.09 -4.36
C ARG A 695 20.41 9.65 -5.28
N LEU A 696 19.89 8.87 -6.22
CA LEU A 696 18.69 9.23 -6.96
C LEU A 696 17.65 8.13 -6.75
N SER A 697 16.73 8.38 -5.81
CA SER A 697 15.64 7.45 -5.53
C SER A 697 14.37 7.91 -6.22
N THR A 698 13.84 7.09 -7.12
CA THR A 698 12.72 7.45 -7.98
C THR A 698 11.53 6.51 -7.83
N SER A 699 10.33 7.03 -8.08
CA SER A 699 9.12 6.21 -8.13
C SER A 699 8.12 6.83 -9.09
N GLN A 700 7.64 6.01 -10.03
CA GLN A 700 6.45 6.35 -10.80
C GLN A 700 5.20 6.13 -9.96
N GLN A 701 4.26 7.07 -9.97
CA GLN A 701 2.92 6.87 -9.43
C GLN A 701 1.90 6.62 -10.54
N PRO A 702 1.09 5.55 -10.44
CA PRO A 702 0.14 5.23 -11.49
C PRO A 702 -1.11 6.12 -11.39
N GLN A 703 -1.61 6.56 -12.55
CA GLN A 703 -2.86 7.28 -12.73
C GLN A 703 -3.84 6.41 -13.55
N ALA A 704 -5.14 6.71 -13.51
CA ALA A 704 -6.20 5.93 -14.16
C ALA A 704 -6.30 4.51 -13.61
N GLN A 705 -6.43 4.41 -12.29
CA GLN A 705 -6.67 3.14 -11.57
C GLN A 705 -8.14 2.71 -11.58
N THR A 706 -9.04 3.59 -12.04
CA THR A 706 -10.48 3.41 -12.09
C THR A 706 -11.04 3.81 -13.47
N ASP A 707 -12.21 3.26 -13.81
CA ASP A 707 -12.93 3.65 -15.03
C ASP A 707 -13.81 4.89 -14.84
N LEU A 708 -13.84 5.49 -13.64
CA LEU A 708 -14.77 6.57 -13.29
C LEU A 708 -14.54 7.86 -14.08
N VAL A 709 -13.30 8.11 -14.53
CA VAL A 709 -12.99 9.27 -15.37
C VAL A 709 -13.83 9.29 -16.66
N SER A 710 -14.15 8.12 -17.21
CA SER A 710 -15.00 8.00 -18.40
C SER A 710 -16.45 8.41 -18.11
N ILE A 711 -16.95 8.10 -16.91
CA ILE A 711 -18.29 8.45 -16.45
C ILE A 711 -18.37 9.96 -16.21
N ILE A 712 -17.36 10.55 -15.57
CA ILE A 712 -17.27 12.00 -15.35
C ILE A 712 -17.31 12.74 -16.69
N LYS A 713 -16.50 12.31 -17.67
CA LYS A 713 -16.51 12.87 -19.03
C LYS A 713 -17.90 12.78 -19.68
N LYS A 714 -18.54 11.60 -19.59
CA LYS A 714 -19.88 11.37 -20.17
C LYS A 714 -20.96 12.25 -19.54
N ARG A 715 -20.91 12.46 -18.22
CA ARG A 715 -21.88 13.29 -17.48
C ARG A 715 -21.57 14.79 -17.54
N LYS A 716 -20.41 15.20 -18.07
CA LYS A 716 -19.97 16.61 -18.18
C LYS A 716 -20.02 17.35 -16.83
N LEU A 717 -19.56 16.69 -15.76
CA LEU A 717 -19.61 17.26 -14.40
C LEU A 717 -18.59 18.38 -14.16
N VAL A 718 -17.56 18.45 -15.01
CA VAL A 718 -16.55 19.51 -15.00
C VAL A 718 -16.23 19.90 -16.44
N ASP A 719 -15.89 21.18 -16.63
CA ASP A 719 -15.53 21.72 -17.95
C ASP A 719 -14.22 21.10 -18.47
N ASP A 720 -13.27 20.88 -17.56
CA ASP A 720 -11.98 20.28 -17.86
C ASP A 720 -11.62 19.18 -16.85
N VAL A 721 -11.68 17.93 -17.31
CA VAL A 721 -11.36 16.74 -16.51
C VAL A 721 -9.87 16.67 -16.15
N SER A 722 -8.98 17.40 -16.84
CA SER A 722 -7.57 17.52 -16.44
C SER A 722 -7.42 18.13 -15.05
N ARG A 723 -8.36 19.00 -14.64
CA ARG A 723 -8.37 19.59 -13.30
C ARG A 723 -8.71 18.58 -12.22
N CYS A 724 -9.39 17.49 -12.56
CA CYS A 724 -9.70 16.40 -11.64
C CYS A 724 -8.55 15.40 -11.48
N ILE A 725 -7.46 15.55 -12.24
CA ILE A 725 -6.29 14.69 -12.10
C ILE A 725 -5.50 15.11 -10.86
N CYS A 726 -5.21 14.12 -10.02
CA CYS A 726 -4.31 14.26 -8.89
C CYS A 726 -2.87 14.45 -9.41
N PRO A 727 -2.11 15.46 -8.94
CA PRO A 727 -0.69 15.61 -9.26
C PRO A 727 0.19 14.46 -8.76
N GLY A 728 -0.31 13.65 -7.83
CA GLY A 728 0.44 12.62 -7.15
C GLY A 728 0.95 13.07 -5.79
N GLY A 729 2.12 12.58 -5.44
CA GLY A 729 2.70 12.66 -4.12
C GLY A 729 4.20 12.44 -4.13
N GLY A 730 4.89 12.87 -3.09
CA GLY A 730 6.34 12.75 -2.96
C GLY A 730 6.78 12.12 -1.64
N PHE A 731 8.08 11.88 -1.52
CA PHE A 731 8.74 11.31 -0.34
C PHE A 731 10.08 12.03 -0.13
N GLY A 732 10.70 11.91 1.05
CA GLY A 732 12.02 12.47 1.32
C GLY A 732 13.17 11.71 0.65
N PRO A 733 14.37 12.31 0.51
CA PRO A 733 15.52 11.61 -0.03
C PRO A 733 15.94 10.46 0.89
N VAL A 734 16.46 9.38 0.32
CA VAL A 734 16.94 8.19 1.08
C VAL A 734 18.43 8.24 1.41
N ALA A 735 19.13 9.25 0.89
CA ALA A 735 20.52 9.58 1.16
C ALA A 735 20.60 11.10 1.37
N ALA A 736 21.41 11.54 2.35
CA ALA A 736 21.54 12.96 2.68
C ALA A 736 22.08 13.77 1.49
N ASP A 737 23.03 13.20 0.74
CA ASP A 737 23.63 13.77 -0.48
C ASP A 737 22.88 13.35 -1.76
N GLY A 738 21.57 13.12 -1.66
CA GLY A 738 20.75 12.60 -2.75
C GLY A 738 19.39 13.30 -2.90
N TYR A 739 18.61 12.78 -3.85
CA TYR A 739 17.30 13.25 -4.24
C TYR A 739 16.25 12.15 -4.10
N GLY A 740 15.06 12.52 -3.62
CA GLY A 740 13.84 11.74 -3.78
C GLY A 740 13.01 12.32 -4.92
N VAL A 741 12.73 11.54 -5.96
CA VAL A 741 11.96 12.00 -7.14
C VAL A 741 10.78 11.08 -7.42
N SER A 742 9.59 11.50 -7.00
CA SER A 742 8.35 10.88 -7.46
C SER A 742 7.89 11.56 -8.74
N TYR A 743 7.42 10.81 -9.72
CA TYR A 743 6.88 11.38 -10.95
C TYR A 743 5.61 10.68 -11.42
N MET A 744 4.81 11.43 -12.16
CA MET A 744 3.53 10.96 -12.67
C MET A 744 3.33 11.37 -14.12
N ILE A 745 2.85 10.41 -14.90
CA ILE A 745 2.40 10.62 -16.28
C ILE A 745 0.88 10.75 -16.27
N ALA A 746 0.41 11.98 -16.24
CA ALA A 746 -0.99 12.35 -16.04
C ALA A 746 -1.66 12.70 -17.38
N GLY A 747 -2.26 11.70 -18.02
CA GLY A 747 -2.93 11.88 -19.31
C GLY A 747 -1.94 12.07 -20.47
N ASP A 748 -2.31 12.88 -21.45
CA ASP A 748 -1.54 13.04 -22.70
C ASP A 748 -0.49 14.14 -22.64
N SER A 749 -0.64 15.11 -21.73
CA SER A 749 0.14 16.35 -21.67
C SER A 749 0.73 16.71 -20.30
N ASP A 750 0.11 16.32 -19.17
CA ASP A 750 0.62 16.70 -17.85
C ASP A 750 1.64 15.67 -17.35
N LEU A 751 2.83 16.16 -16.98
CA LEU A 751 3.84 15.41 -16.25
C LEU A 751 4.13 16.12 -14.93
N PHE A 752 4.07 15.39 -13.82
CA PHE A 752 4.40 15.93 -12.50
C PHE A 752 5.68 15.31 -11.98
N PHE A 753 6.51 16.12 -11.30
CA PHE A 753 7.69 15.65 -10.59
C PHE A 753 7.74 16.29 -9.21
N HIS A 754 7.89 15.47 -8.18
CA HIS A 754 8.06 15.88 -6.79
C HIS A 754 9.51 15.60 -6.42
N ILE A 755 10.33 16.64 -6.39
CA ILE A 755 11.78 16.55 -6.20
C ILE A 755 12.08 17.02 -4.78
N SER A 756 12.59 16.12 -3.95
CA SER A 756 13.03 16.42 -2.60
C SER A 756 14.53 16.22 -2.42
N SER A 757 15.13 16.96 -1.48
CA SER A 757 16.54 16.85 -1.11
C SER A 757 16.75 17.30 0.34
N ASP A 758 17.95 17.06 0.88
CA ASP A 758 18.35 17.48 2.21
C ASP A 758 19.40 18.60 2.12
N LYS A 759 19.03 19.79 2.60
CA LYS A 759 19.88 20.98 2.56
C LYS A 759 21.15 20.84 3.39
N SER A 760 21.16 19.96 4.39
CA SER A 760 22.33 19.76 5.26
C SER A 760 23.53 19.18 4.52
N SER A 761 23.34 18.56 3.35
CA SER A 761 24.43 18.04 2.53
C SER A 761 25.29 19.13 1.88
N GLY A 762 24.74 20.33 1.67
CA GLY A 762 25.38 21.43 0.95
C GLY A 762 25.59 21.20 -0.56
N VAL A 763 25.31 19.99 -1.07
CA VAL A 763 25.58 19.60 -2.47
C VAL A 763 24.30 19.35 -3.29
N THR A 764 23.14 19.30 -2.64
CA THR A 764 21.84 19.09 -3.30
C THR A 764 20.94 20.32 -3.21
N SER A 765 20.14 20.56 -4.26
CA SER A 765 19.08 21.58 -4.25
C SER A 765 17.91 21.13 -5.11
N SER A 766 16.72 20.97 -4.51
CA SER A 766 15.53 20.53 -5.25
C SER A 766 15.15 21.54 -6.34
N THR A 767 15.36 22.83 -6.07
CA THR A 767 15.10 23.90 -7.04
C THR A 767 16.07 23.86 -8.22
N ALA A 768 17.38 23.71 -7.96
CA ALA A 768 18.38 23.62 -9.03
C ALA A 768 18.16 22.37 -9.89
N PHE A 769 17.95 21.21 -9.25
CA PHE A 769 17.68 19.96 -9.97
C PHE A 769 16.40 20.04 -10.81
N ALA A 770 15.34 20.69 -10.31
CA ALA A 770 14.13 20.92 -11.09
C ALA A 770 14.37 21.78 -12.34
N GLN A 771 15.26 22.77 -12.26
CA GLN A 771 15.63 23.60 -13.41
C GLN A 771 16.45 22.80 -14.44
N ASP A 772 17.40 21.99 -13.98
CA ASP A 772 18.16 21.08 -14.85
C ASP A 772 17.24 20.06 -15.52
N LEU A 773 16.24 19.54 -14.80
CA LEU A 773 15.24 18.62 -15.36
C LEU A 773 14.36 19.27 -16.42
N ARG A 774 13.89 20.51 -16.21
CA ARG A 774 13.16 21.25 -17.26
C ARG A 774 13.99 21.41 -18.52
N THR A 775 15.27 21.73 -18.32
CA THR A 775 16.22 21.88 -19.42
C THR A 775 16.45 20.55 -20.14
N ALA A 776 16.68 19.47 -19.39
CA ALA A 776 16.86 18.13 -19.93
C ALA A 776 15.64 17.66 -20.73
N LEU A 777 14.42 17.85 -20.21
CA LEU A 777 13.17 17.53 -20.92
C LEU A 777 13.04 18.32 -22.23
N THR A 778 13.46 19.59 -22.25
CA THR A 778 13.41 20.44 -23.44
C THR A 778 14.43 19.99 -24.50
N GLU A 779 15.69 19.84 -24.09
CA GLU A 779 16.79 19.42 -24.96
C GLU A 779 16.55 18.03 -25.53
N MET A 780 16.13 17.07 -24.70
CA MET A 780 15.77 15.73 -25.17
C MET A 780 14.62 15.78 -26.17
N ARG A 781 13.60 16.61 -25.96
CA ARG A 781 12.47 16.70 -26.91
C ARG A 781 12.93 17.22 -28.28
N ALA A 782 13.84 18.19 -28.31
CA ALA A 782 14.35 18.79 -29.53
C ALA A 782 15.05 17.78 -30.45
N VAL A 783 15.75 16.79 -29.89
CA VAL A 783 16.44 15.74 -30.65
C VAL A 783 15.51 14.94 -31.58
N TRP A 784 14.21 14.86 -31.30
CA TRP A 784 13.22 14.16 -32.13
C TRP A 784 12.34 15.09 -32.97
N ASN A 785 12.59 16.40 -32.94
CA ASN A 785 11.90 17.38 -33.79
C ASN A 785 12.71 17.78 -35.04
N ASP A 786 14.03 17.61 -34.99
CA ASP A 786 14.96 17.68 -36.13
C ASP A 786 15.03 16.34 -36.89
#